data_AF-A0A1I9G0C4-F1
#
_entry.id   AF-A0A1I9G0C4-F1
#
_cell.length_a   1.000
_cell.length_b   1.000
_cell.length_c   1.000
_cell.angle_alpha   90.00
_cell.angle_beta   90.00
_cell.angle_gamma   90.00
#
_symmetry.space_group_name_H-M   'P 1'
#
loop_
_entity.id
_entity.type
_entity.pdbx_description
1 polymer ?
#
loop_
_entity_poly.entity_id
_entity_poly.type
_entity_poly.pdbx_seq_one_letter_code
_entity_poly.pdbx_strand_id
1 'polypeptide(L)'
;MAITSGTENNGGSVSSAVASANESAIPRLIKTILIVSAYSMTSSGDAHSGLSHSVEWPEVDGVSAGRAAALGALCRIICSKKSKETITDSQLAQFYKVIYEALLEKDRLILCALIYFGGGIFRLSLKSVEILLPQFVQTLEMIYTESMKSRLHPSIDEVQMRRACLNALSSIISWPTTFGNMFINGNANQNSFTYIEVRPWMHRILITALRNEVDPMNLFLTLSIVYFITRLLIKKLISEIADCCASIVRSIVSAVCDNLCKPQWSSELSVCLAALDFLNALSTIHQSVLFSENDLSTGILIITSLCRFIDAQLMKPPPLHSKDLHSSVVAAYFSLSVWLCAAPTLLETESCLTTVAETIELGLTGGKNLPPMERKAASKRVDDAAESLLYMIFSGHGRQDDIMDEKRLLHKFGNQAIDITKFRHFLVRQQTLISIHEATKLSTISKESEVSRPSTNCSASRVLLYDLGLISEESYESGDILLLDSSNLDFYHDLHHMVDRSPTKLLQTVRLFYVRDGQRSAVDILANAMNLQNTSNLFCSLLAELGEGVEVETHPHWTGDWTTAFSAERKLEEAKENLDNYIIDGFTHCLWWTDPHIEIAFTTPTERIRKQQESATKCNELTTCGTNISVISSDEHSDSDHAARMLQRDFAYPYYSGYNSLRSFDQRVYVIFLERIEDMHYFPCGSF
;
A
#
# COMPACT_ATOMS: atom_id res chain seq x y z
N MET A 1 8.89 -67.10 7.89
CA MET A 1 7.53 -67.59 8.19
C MET A 1 6.75 -66.36 8.63
N ALA A 2 5.85 -65.78 7.83
CA ALA A 2 4.54 -66.34 7.41
C ALA A 2 3.65 -66.59 8.66
N ILE A 3 2.41 -66.10 8.78
CA ILE A 3 1.37 -65.84 7.76
C ILE A 3 0.51 -64.58 8.09
N THR A 4 -0.05 -64.01 7.01
CA THR A 4 -1.09 -62.95 6.80
C THR A 4 -2.27 -62.91 7.80
N SER A 5 -3.16 -61.90 7.89
CA SER A 5 -3.92 -61.14 6.85
C SER A 5 -4.77 -60.02 7.55
N GLY A 6 -5.36 -59.01 6.90
CA GLY A 6 -5.43 -58.57 5.49
C GLY A 6 -6.54 -57.51 5.28
N THR A 7 -6.67 -56.92 4.07
CA THR A 7 -7.85 -56.16 3.51
C THR A 7 -8.34 -54.90 4.29
N GLU A 8 -8.82 -53.76 3.76
CA GLU A 8 -9.13 -53.19 2.42
C GLU A 8 -9.57 -51.69 2.62
N ASN A 9 -9.81 -50.76 1.67
CA ASN A 9 -9.66 -50.67 0.19
C ASN A 9 -9.61 -49.16 -0.27
N ASN A 10 -9.39 -48.91 -1.57
CA ASN A 10 -9.81 -47.76 -2.42
C ASN A 10 -9.64 -46.28 -1.99
N GLY A 11 -8.64 -45.63 -2.60
CA GLY A 11 -8.83 -44.67 -3.72
C GLY A 11 -9.99 -43.63 -3.71
N GLY A 12 -9.62 -42.35 -3.65
CA GLY A 12 -10.46 -41.20 -4.00
C GLY A 12 -9.61 -39.98 -4.37
N SER A 13 -9.84 -39.38 -5.55
CA SER A 13 -9.01 -38.31 -6.11
C SER A 13 -9.23 -36.94 -5.44
N VAL A 14 -8.16 -36.22 -5.11
CA VAL A 14 -8.22 -34.78 -4.79
C VAL A 14 -7.63 -34.00 -5.96
N SER A 15 -8.48 -33.23 -6.64
CA SER A 15 -8.10 -32.37 -7.76
C SER A 15 -7.25 -31.19 -7.31
N SER A 16 -6.05 -31.04 -7.89
CA SER A 16 -5.18 -29.89 -7.67
C SER A 16 -5.72 -28.63 -8.38
N ALA A 17 -6.45 -27.78 -7.64
CA ALA A 17 -6.82 -26.46 -8.12
C ALA A 17 -5.63 -25.50 -8.04
N VAL A 18 -5.03 -25.16 -9.18
CA VAL A 18 -4.02 -24.10 -9.30
C VAL A 18 -4.74 -22.75 -9.21
N ALA A 19 -4.61 -22.06 -8.07
CA ALA A 19 -5.16 -20.72 -7.90
C ALA A 19 -4.25 -19.68 -8.55
N SER A 20 -4.73 -19.01 -9.60
CA SER A 20 -4.03 -17.91 -10.27
C SER A 20 -3.91 -16.70 -9.34
N ALA A 21 -2.68 -16.23 -9.12
CA ALA A 21 -2.41 -15.00 -8.39
C ALA A 21 -2.71 -13.77 -9.26
N ASN A 22 -3.92 -13.20 -9.09
CA ASN A 22 -4.23 -11.79 -9.37
C ASN A 22 -5.61 -11.45 -8.78
N GLU A 23 -5.63 -11.01 -7.51
CA GLU A 23 -6.81 -10.38 -6.89
C GLU A 23 -6.37 -9.08 -6.21
N SER A 24 -7.06 -8.00 -6.52
CA SER A 24 -6.82 -6.65 -6.01
C SER A 24 -6.86 -6.58 -4.47
N ALA A 25 -5.94 -5.81 -3.88
CA ALA A 25 -5.65 -5.88 -2.44
C ALA A 25 -6.71 -5.27 -1.50
N ILE A 26 -7.84 -4.76 -1.99
CA ILE A 26 -8.74 -3.88 -1.23
C ILE A 26 -9.97 -4.59 -0.59
N PRO A 27 -10.55 -5.69 -1.12
CA PRO A 27 -11.66 -6.38 -0.45
C PRO A 27 -11.24 -7.31 0.72
N ARG A 28 -9.98 -7.73 0.79
CA ARG A 28 -9.54 -8.76 1.75
C ARG A 28 -9.55 -8.26 3.21
N LEU A 29 -9.21 -7.01 3.48
CA LEU A 29 -9.03 -6.50 4.86
C LEU A 29 -10.33 -6.52 5.70
N ILE A 30 -11.46 -6.11 5.11
CA ILE A 30 -12.77 -6.14 5.78
C ILE A 30 -13.21 -7.59 6.05
N LYS A 31 -12.95 -8.50 5.10
CA LYS A 31 -13.18 -9.94 5.28
C LYS A 31 -12.30 -10.52 6.39
N THR A 32 -11.01 -10.18 6.45
CA THR A 32 -10.08 -10.69 7.48
C THR A 32 -10.46 -10.23 8.89
N ILE A 33 -10.87 -8.97 9.10
CA ILE A 33 -11.31 -8.49 10.42
C ILE A 33 -12.60 -9.20 10.88
N LEU A 34 -13.52 -9.47 9.96
CA LEU A 34 -14.72 -10.29 10.23
C LEU A 34 -14.39 -11.77 10.47
N ILE A 35 -13.43 -12.35 9.75
CA ILE A 35 -13.03 -13.76 9.87
C ILE A 35 -12.22 -14.00 11.16
N VAL A 36 -11.28 -13.13 11.53
CA VAL A 36 -10.57 -13.21 12.82
C VAL A 36 -11.54 -13.05 13.99
N SER A 37 -12.59 -12.23 13.84
CA SER A 37 -13.68 -12.13 14.82
C SER A 37 -14.58 -13.37 14.88
N ALA A 38 -14.63 -14.19 13.82
CA ALA A 38 -15.42 -15.43 13.77
C ALA A 38 -14.70 -16.65 14.36
N TYR A 39 -13.36 -16.66 14.36
CA TYR A 39 -12.57 -17.79 14.88
C TYR A 39 -12.35 -17.81 16.40
N SER A 40 -12.84 -16.80 17.13
CA SER A 40 -12.58 -16.65 18.57
C SER A 40 -13.86 -16.68 19.42
N MET A 41 -14.50 -17.87 19.52
CA MET A 41 -15.35 -18.31 20.65
C MET A 41 -15.87 -19.77 20.48
N THR A 42 -14.98 -20.73 20.16
CA THR A 42 -15.28 -22.16 20.30
C THR A 42 -14.20 -22.87 21.11
N SER A 43 -14.24 -22.68 22.43
CA SER A 43 -13.57 -23.61 23.34
C SER A 43 -14.44 -24.87 23.44
N SER A 44 -14.04 -25.92 22.74
CA SER A 44 -14.43 -27.28 23.12
C SER A 44 -13.80 -27.60 24.47
N GLY A 45 -14.61 -28.03 25.43
CA GLY A 45 -14.15 -28.37 26.77
C GLY A 45 -13.51 -29.74 26.81
N ASP A 46 -12.22 -29.84 26.49
CA ASP A 46 -11.43 -31.06 26.70
C ASP A 46 -11.09 -31.22 28.18
N ALA A 47 -11.97 -31.91 28.89
CA ALA A 47 -11.85 -32.19 30.31
C ALA A 47 -10.97 -33.41 30.61
N HIS A 48 -9.67 -33.41 30.25
CA HIS A 48 -8.70 -34.39 30.75
C HIS A 48 -7.23 -33.89 30.77
N SER A 49 -6.73 -33.51 31.95
CA SER A 49 -5.32 -33.72 32.33
C SER A 49 -5.17 -33.63 33.86
N GLY A 50 -4.57 -34.64 34.49
CA GLY A 50 -4.33 -34.67 35.94
C GLY A 50 -2.87 -34.39 36.31
N LEU A 51 -2.66 -33.92 37.54
CA LEU A 51 -1.38 -33.70 38.24
C LEU A 51 -0.36 -32.79 37.50
N SER A 52 0.03 -31.63 38.03
CA SER A 52 0.79 -31.55 39.29
C SER A 52 1.12 -30.08 39.67
N HIS A 53 1.67 -29.92 40.88
CA HIS A 53 2.22 -28.70 41.50
C HIS A 53 1.22 -27.60 41.93
N SER A 54 0.96 -27.62 43.24
CA SER A 54 0.31 -26.55 44.00
C SER A 54 1.22 -25.32 44.10
N VAL A 55 0.91 -24.29 43.32
CA VAL A 55 1.17 -22.91 43.75
C VAL A 55 0.18 -22.61 44.86
N GLU A 56 0.65 -22.20 46.04
CA GLU A 56 -0.23 -21.67 47.09
C GLU A 56 -0.81 -20.33 46.62
N TRP A 57 -2.00 -20.41 46.04
CA TRP A 57 -2.86 -19.24 45.87
C TRP A 57 -3.36 -18.81 47.26
N PRO A 58 -3.47 -17.50 47.54
CA PRO A 58 -4.20 -17.03 48.71
C PRO A 58 -5.59 -17.68 48.74
N GLU A 59 -6.05 -18.11 49.92
CA GLU A 59 -7.33 -18.82 50.06
C GLU A 59 -8.45 -18.05 49.33
N VAL A 60 -8.88 -18.60 48.20
CA VAL A 60 -9.92 -17.99 47.38
C VAL A 60 -11.25 -18.17 48.10
N ASP A 61 -11.85 -17.05 48.53
CA ASP A 61 -13.18 -17.08 49.10
C ASP A 61 -14.16 -17.75 48.14
N GLY A 62 -14.76 -18.86 48.60
CA GLY A 62 -15.75 -19.63 47.85
C GLY A 62 -16.96 -18.80 47.46
N VAL A 63 -17.29 -17.74 48.22
CA VAL A 63 -18.35 -16.79 47.87
C VAL A 63 -17.93 -15.96 46.65
N SER A 64 -16.77 -15.32 46.65
CA SER A 64 -16.27 -14.58 45.48
C SER A 64 -16.08 -15.47 44.25
N ALA A 65 -15.59 -16.71 44.41
CA ALA A 65 -15.50 -17.66 43.31
C ALA A 65 -16.89 -18.03 42.73
N GLY A 66 -17.87 -18.30 43.59
CA GLY A 66 -19.25 -18.56 43.16
C GLY A 66 -19.89 -17.37 42.45
N ARG A 67 -19.66 -16.15 42.94
CA ARG A 67 -20.12 -14.90 42.32
C ARG A 67 -19.46 -14.65 40.96
N ALA A 68 -18.15 -14.87 40.84
CA ALA A 68 -17.42 -14.75 39.59
C ALA A 68 -17.94 -15.76 38.54
N ALA A 69 -18.20 -17.00 38.94
CA ALA A 69 -18.78 -18.02 38.07
C ALA A 69 -20.21 -17.66 37.60
N ALA A 70 -21.06 -17.15 38.50
CA ALA A 70 -22.41 -16.70 38.18
C ALA A 70 -22.40 -15.49 37.22
N LEU A 71 -21.55 -14.48 37.47
CA LEU A 71 -21.38 -13.33 36.58
C LEU A 71 -20.85 -13.74 35.21
N GLY A 72 -19.87 -14.66 35.16
CA GLY A 72 -19.33 -15.20 33.91
C GLY A 72 -20.32 -16.05 33.13
N ALA A 73 -21.26 -16.74 33.80
CA ALA A 73 -22.39 -17.40 33.14
C ALA A 73 -23.38 -16.38 32.56
N LEU A 74 -23.76 -15.35 33.33
CA LEU A 74 -24.65 -14.28 32.90
C LEU A 74 -24.08 -13.50 31.69
N CYS A 75 -22.79 -13.16 31.73
CA CYS A 75 -22.11 -12.51 30.60
C CYS A 75 -22.12 -13.39 29.35
N ARG A 76 -21.83 -14.71 29.46
CA ARG A 76 -21.89 -15.63 28.32
C ARG A 76 -23.29 -15.73 27.72
N ILE A 77 -24.34 -15.78 28.54
CA ILE A 77 -25.73 -15.80 28.05
C ILE A 77 -26.01 -14.56 27.20
N ILE A 78 -25.70 -13.36 27.72
CA ILE A 78 -25.95 -12.11 26.99
C ILE A 78 -25.04 -11.97 25.75
N CYS A 79 -23.77 -12.35 25.85
CA CYS A 79 -22.83 -12.36 24.71
C CYS A 79 -23.17 -13.40 23.63
N SER A 80 -23.93 -14.46 23.95
CA SER A 80 -24.38 -15.46 22.98
C SER A 80 -25.60 -15.02 22.15
N LYS A 81 -26.19 -13.85 22.47
CA LYS A 81 -27.41 -13.33 21.88
C LYS A 81 -27.34 -13.25 20.35
N LYS A 82 -28.31 -13.84 19.67
CA LYS A 82 -28.48 -13.73 18.21
C LYS A 82 -29.30 -12.49 17.84
N SER A 83 -29.12 -11.99 16.61
CA SER A 83 -29.74 -10.73 16.14
C SER A 83 -31.27 -10.68 16.18
N LYS A 84 -31.96 -11.82 16.29
CA LYS A 84 -33.43 -11.92 16.37
C LYS A 84 -33.99 -11.98 17.80
N GLU A 85 -33.14 -12.10 18.81
CA GLU A 85 -33.56 -12.25 20.21
C GLU A 85 -33.81 -10.88 20.84
N THR A 86 -34.94 -10.72 21.54
CA THR A 86 -35.31 -9.48 22.24
C THR A 86 -35.08 -9.64 23.74
N ILE A 87 -34.29 -8.74 24.32
CA ILE A 87 -34.11 -8.64 25.77
C ILE A 87 -34.96 -7.46 26.23
N THR A 88 -35.80 -7.66 27.26
CA THR A 88 -36.66 -6.58 27.77
C THR A 88 -35.85 -5.53 28.52
N ASP A 89 -36.33 -4.28 28.52
CA ASP A 89 -35.69 -3.18 29.25
C ASP A 89 -35.49 -3.49 30.75
N SER A 90 -36.41 -4.25 31.36
CA SER A 90 -36.27 -4.70 32.77
C SER A 90 -35.13 -5.70 32.96
N GLN A 91 -34.96 -6.65 32.04
CA GLN A 91 -33.84 -7.59 32.08
C GLN A 91 -32.49 -6.90 31.81
N LEU A 92 -32.45 -5.93 30.88
CA LEU A 92 -31.25 -5.12 30.63
C LEU A 92 -30.89 -4.27 31.86
N ALA A 93 -31.86 -3.61 32.49
CA ALA A 93 -31.62 -2.82 33.70
C ALA A 93 -31.06 -3.68 34.85
N GLN A 94 -31.60 -4.88 35.05
CA GLN A 94 -31.09 -5.80 36.07
C GLN A 94 -29.68 -6.34 35.73
N PHE A 95 -29.41 -6.63 34.46
CA PHE A 95 -28.09 -7.05 33.98
C PHE A 95 -27.03 -5.95 34.18
N TYR A 96 -27.32 -4.72 33.77
CA TYR A 96 -26.43 -3.58 33.97
C TYR A 96 -26.21 -3.26 35.44
N LYS A 97 -27.25 -3.36 36.29
CA LYS A 97 -27.12 -3.19 37.74
C LYS A 97 -26.10 -4.17 38.33
N VAL A 98 -26.21 -5.46 37.99
CA VAL A 98 -25.28 -6.50 38.47
C VAL A 98 -23.84 -6.25 38.01
N ILE A 99 -23.64 -5.82 36.75
CA ILE A 99 -22.29 -5.46 36.27
C ILE A 99 -21.76 -4.21 36.96
N TYR A 100 -22.59 -3.19 37.16
CA TYR A 100 -22.19 -1.94 37.79
C TYR A 100 -21.81 -2.15 39.27
N GLU A 101 -22.56 -2.98 40.00
CA GLU A 101 -22.21 -3.41 41.36
C GLU A 101 -20.85 -4.15 41.38
N ALA A 102 -20.62 -5.09 40.46
CA ALA A 102 -19.34 -5.80 40.33
C ALA A 102 -18.16 -4.85 40.02
N LEU A 103 -18.36 -3.85 39.16
CA LEU A 103 -17.36 -2.82 38.84
C LEU A 103 -17.02 -1.91 40.04
N LEU A 104 -18.00 -1.65 40.92
CA LEU A 104 -17.81 -0.83 42.13
C LEU A 104 -17.10 -1.57 43.26
N GLU A 105 -17.41 -2.85 43.47
CA GLU A 105 -16.82 -3.68 44.54
C GLU A 105 -15.32 -3.95 44.33
N LYS A 106 -14.89 -4.04 43.07
CA LYS A 106 -13.50 -4.28 42.65
C LYS A 106 -12.86 -5.58 43.16
N ASP A 107 -13.67 -6.61 43.43
CA ASP A 107 -13.16 -7.97 43.67
C ASP A 107 -12.41 -8.48 42.42
N ARG A 108 -11.13 -8.84 42.61
CA ARG A 108 -10.24 -9.20 41.49
C ARG A 108 -10.73 -10.39 40.67
N LEU A 109 -11.34 -11.40 41.30
CA LEU A 109 -11.82 -12.60 40.61
C LEU A 109 -13.08 -12.30 39.80
N ILE A 110 -14.02 -11.55 40.39
CA ILE A 110 -15.25 -11.12 39.73
C ILE A 110 -14.94 -10.21 38.54
N LEU A 111 -14.01 -9.26 38.69
CA LEU A 111 -13.57 -8.40 37.59
C LEU A 111 -12.86 -9.20 36.48
N CYS A 112 -12.03 -10.19 36.82
CA CYS A 112 -11.43 -11.07 35.81
C CYS A 112 -12.49 -11.84 35.01
N ALA A 113 -13.47 -12.44 35.69
CA ALA A 113 -14.58 -13.13 35.03
C ALA A 113 -15.42 -12.18 34.16
N LEU A 114 -15.69 -10.96 34.63
CA LEU A 114 -16.41 -9.93 33.88
C LEU A 114 -15.69 -9.56 32.57
N ILE A 115 -14.40 -9.27 32.60
CA ILE A 115 -13.65 -8.93 31.38
C ILE A 115 -13.53 -10.14 30.45
N TYR A 116 -13.23 -11.33 30.99
CA TYR A 116 -12.99 -12.54 30.21
C TYR A 116 -14.25 -13.05 29.48
N PHE A 117 -15.41 -13.04 30.14
CA PHE A 117 -16.68 -13.52 29.56
C PHE A 117 -17.58 -12.39 29.01
N GLY A 118 -17.37 -11.15 29.47
CA GLY A 118 -18.19 -9.97 29.12
C GLY A 118 -17.53 -8.99 28.14
N GLY A 119 -16.30 -9.23 27.68
CA GLY A 119 -15.61 -8.34 26.71
C GLY A 119 -16.35 -8.13 25.37
N GLY A 120 -17.38 -8.92 25.07
CA GLY A 120 -18.26 -8.76 23.91
C GLY A 120 -19.46 -7.83 24.11
N ILE A 121 -19.78 -7.40 25.34
CA ILE A 121 -21.05 -6.71 25.68
C ILE A 121 -21.29 -5.46 24.82
N PHE A 122 -20.26 -4.64 24.58
CA PHE A 122 -20.36 -3.41 23.78
C PHE A 122 -20.54 -3.67 22.26
N ARG A 123 -20.31 -4.90 21.78
CA ARG A 123 -20.51 -5.29 20.36
C ARG A 123 -21.96 -5.64 20.02
N LEU A 124 -22.83 -5.79 21.03
CA LEU A 124 -24.19 -6.32 20.90
C LEU A 124 -25.26 -5.25 20.62
N SER A 125 -24.86 -3.98 20.53
CA SER A 125 -25.76 -2.82 20.37
C SER A 125 -26.92 -2.81 21.39
N LEU A 126 -26.64 -3.17 22.65
CA LEU A 126 -27.65 -3.13 23.70
C LEU A 126 -27.97 -1.67 24.07
N LYS A 127 -29.26 -1.37 24.22
CA LYS A 127 -29.76 -0.04 24.61
C LYS A 127 -29.12 0.41 25.93
N SER A 128 -28.56 1.62 25.96
CA SER A 128 -28.00 2.26 27.16
C SER A 128 -26.83 1.50 27.83
N VAL A 129 -26.12 0.63 27.09
CA VAL A 129 -24.92 -0.08 27.57
C VAL A 129 -23.76 0.87 27.92
N GLU A 130 -23.77 2.06 27.33
CA GLU A 130 -22.74 3.08 27.44
C GLU A 130 -22.56 3.59 28.87
N ILE A 131 -23.60 3.48 29.71
CA ILE A 131 -23.55 3.82 31.16
C ILE A 131 -22.46 3.06 31.93
N LEU A 132 -22.07 1.87 31.44
CA LEU A 132 -21.02 1.04 32.04
C LEU A 132 -19.60 1.48 31.63
N LEU A 133 -19.47 2.25 30.54
CA LEU A 133 -18.19 2.50 29.86
C LEU A 133 -17.08 3.08 30.76
N PRO A 134 -17.29 4.14 31.57
CA PRO A 134 -16.18 4.75 32.31
C PRO A 134 -15.56 3.79 33.33
N GLN A 135 -16.40 3.09 34.11
CA GLN A 135 -15.96 2.12 35.11
C GLN A 135 -15.38 0.85 34.46
N PHE A 136 -15.95 0.42 33.34
CA PHE A 136 -15.43 -0.72 32.57
C PHE A 136 -14.01 -0.46 32.04
N VAL A 137 -13.74 0.72 31.46
CA VAL A 137 -12.40 1.03 30.94
C VAL A 137 -11.38 1.25 32.05
N GLN A 138 -11.77 1.84 33.19
CA GLN A 138 -10.89 1.93 34.36
C GLN A 138 -10.52 0.53 34.89
N THR A 139 -11.50 -0.38 34.97
CA THR A 139 -11.27 -1.80 35.31
C THR A 139 -10.34 -2.47 34.29
N LEU A 140 -10.56 -2.22 33.00
CA LEU A 140 -9.79 -2.79 31.91
C LEU A 140 -8.30 -2.39 31.98
N GLU A 141 -8.02 -1.12 32.30
CA GLU A 141 -6.65 -0.64 32.54
C GLU A 141 -5.99 -1.37 33.70
N MET A 142 -6.67 -1.41 34.85
CA MET A 142 -6.16 -2.03 36.08
C MET A 142 -5.83 -3.50 35.85
N ILE A 143 -6.79 -4.27 35.34
CA ILE A 143 -6.64 -5.71 35.07
C ILE A 143 -5.55 -5.98 34.04
N TYR A 144 -5.48 -5.21 32.94
CA TYR A 144 -4.39 -5.36 31.97
C TYR A 144 -3.01 -5.11 32.61
N THR A 145 -2.88 -4.03 33.36
CA THR A 145 -1.61 -3.63 34.00
C THR A 145 -1.16 -4.60 35.09
N GLU A 146 -2.08 -5.17 35.88
CA GLU A 146 -1.76 -6.18 36.88
C GLU A 146 -1.40 -7.54 36.25
N SER A 147 -2.04 -7.91 35.14
CA SER A 147 -1.77 -9.16 34.40
C SER A 147 -0.43 -9.18 33.64
N MET A 148 0.33 -8.08 33.69
CA MET A 148 1.75 -8.02 33.28
C MET A 148 2.71 -8.39 34.42
N LYS A 149 2.22 -8.45 35.68
CA LYS A 149 3.05 -8.64 36.88
C LYS A 149 2.82 -9.98 37.57
N SER A 150 1.58 -10.48 37.52
CA SER A 150 1.17 -11.69 38.23
C SER A 150 -0.13 -12.26 37.69
N ARG A 151 -0.34 -13.56 37.90
CA ARG A 151 -1.57 -14.23 37.53
C ARG A 151 -2.75 -13.78 38.38
N LEU A 152 -3.80 -13.34 37.71
CA LEU A 152 -4.94 -12.69 38.38
C LEU A 152 -6.02 -13.67 38.85
N HIS A 153 -6.21 -14.77 38.14
CA HIS A 153 -7.30 -15.72 38.34
C HIS A 153 -6.79 -17.18 38.29
N PRO A 154 -7.22 -18.09 39.20
CA PRO A 154 -6.69 -19.46 39.28
C PRO A 154 -6.90 -20.31 38.01
N SER A 155 -8.00 -20.07 37.29
CA SER A 155 -8.38 -20.87 36.10
C SER A 155 -8.09 -20.21 34.76
N ILE A 156 -7.65 -18.94 34.74
CA ILE A 156 -7.37 -18.20 33.49
C ILE A 156 -5.86 -17.91 33.46
N ASP A 157 -5.24 -18.09 32.30
CA ASP A 157 -3.82 -17.78 32.12
C ASP A 157 -3.59 -16.27 31.90
N GLU A 158 -2.39 -15.77 32.24
CA GLU A 158 -2.03 -14.36 32.07
C GLU A 158 -2.13 -13.88 30.62
N VAL A 159 -1.65 -14.68 29.66
CA VAL A 159 -1.67 -14.33 28.23
C VAL A 159 -3.11 -14.28 27.72
N GLN A 160 -3.94 -15.24 28.14
CA GLN A 160 -5.37 -15.28 27.82
C GLN A 160 -6.13 -14.11 28.45
N MET A 161 -5.77 -13.71 29.66
CA MET A 161 -6.38 -12.56 30.34
C MET A 161 -6.05 -11.26 29.61
N ARG A 162 -4.78 -11.06 29.21
CA ARG A 162 -4.35 -9.93 28.37
C ARG A 162 -5.06 -9.93 27.02
N ARG A 163 -5.23 -11.08 26.39
CA ARG A 163 -5.99 -11.24 25.14
C ARG A 163 -7.46 -10.84 25.29
N ALA A 164 -8.11 -11.23 26.38
CA ALA A 164 -9.47 -10.82 26.68
C ALA A 164 -9.59 -9.30 26.88
N CYS A 165 -8.64 -8.69 27.59
CA CYS A 165 -8.59 -7.24 27.75
C CYS A 165 -8.43 -6.50 26.41
N LEU A 166 -7.53 -6.95 25.53
CA LEU A 166 -7.33 -6.34 24.21
C LEU A 166 -8.57 -6.51 23.30
N ASN A 167 -9.23 -7.66 23.35
CA ASN A 167 -10.50 -7.89 22.64
C ASN A 167 -11.65 -7.02 23.15
N ALA A 168 -11.72 -6.78 24.46
CA ALA A 168 -12.67 -5.85 25.06
C ALA A 168 -12.35 -4.40 24.63
N LEU A 169 -11.09 -3.98 24.70
CA LEU A 169 -10.64 -2.65 24.23
C LEU A 169 -11.01 -2.41 22.77
N SER A 170 -10.76 -3.40 21.90
CA SER A 170 -11.10 -3.34 20.47
C SER A 170 -12.58 -3.05 20.20
N SER A 171 -13.49 -3.46 21.09
CA SER A 171 -14.93 -3.20 20.92
C SER A 171 -15.37 -1.75 21.14
N ILE A 172 -14.55 -0.96 21.83
CA ILE A 172 -14.87 0.41 22.30
C ILE A 172 -13.85 1.46 21.86
N ILE A 173 -12.70 1.06 21.28
CA ILE A 173 -11.59 1.96 20.94
C ILE A 173 -11.98 3.11 20.00
N SER A 174 -12.97 2.92 19.14
CA SER A 174 -13.46 3.96 18.23
C SER A 174 -14.30 5.03 18.95
N TRP A 175 -14.91 4.73 20.09
CA TRP A 175 -15.96 5.56 20.69
C TRP A 175 -15.47 6.96 21.09
N PRO A 176 -14.29 7.15 21.72
CA PRO A 176 -13.76 8.50 22.02
C PRO A 176 -13.40 9.32 20.77
N THR A 177 -13.17 8.66 19.63
CA THR A 177 -12.91 9.34 18.34
C THR A 177 -14.21 9.66 17.62
N THR A 178 -15.18 8.74 17.64
CA THR A 178 -16.51 8.91 17.04
C THR A 178 -17.32 9.99 17.76
N PHE A 179 -17.61 9.81 19.05
CA PHE A 179 -18.56 10.65 19.80
C PHE A 179 -17.94 11.89 20.46
N GLY A 180 -16.62 11.89 20.70
CA GLY A 180 -15.90 13.06 21.23
C GLY A 180 -16.50 13.60 22.54
N ASN A 181 -16.94 14.86 22.51
CA ASN A 181 -17.42 15.60 23.68
C ASN A 181 -18.88 15.29 24.06
N MET A 182 -19.56 14.34 23.40
CA MET A 182 -20.91 13.92 23.78
C MET A 182 -20.92 13.32 25.19
N PHE A 183 -21.96 13.60 25.98
CA PHE A 183 -22.17 12.97 27.29
C PHE A 183 -22.67 11.53 27.14
N ILE A 184 -22.06 10.62 27.88
CA ILE A 184 -22.40 9.19 27.90
C ILE A 184 -23.83 8.97 28.43
N ASN A 185 -24.24 9.75 29.43
CA ASN A 185 -25.54 9.62 30.09
C ASN A 185 -26.64 10.56 29.52
N GLY A 186 -26.38 11.26 28.42
CA GLY A 186 -27.32 12.19 27.75
C GLY A 186 -27.66 13.50 28.51
N ASN A 187 -27.64 13.49 29.84
CA ASN A 187 -27.92 14.65 30.69
C ASN A 187 -26.67 15.14 31.43
N ALA A 188 -26.46 16.46 31.44
CA ALA A 188 -25.40 17.13 32.18
C ALA A 188 -25.72 17.26 33.68
N ASN A 189 -25.47 16.18 34.43
CA ASN A 189 -25.47 16.17 35.89
C ASN A 189 -24.02 16.28 36.42
N GLN A 190 -23.82 16.57 37.70
CA GLN A 190 -22.46 16.76 38.28
C GLN A 190 -21.50 15.54 38.15
N ASN A 191 -22.00 14.36 37.77
CA ASN A 191 -21.21 13.15 37.49
C ASN A 191 -21.28 12.71 36.01
N SER A 192 -21.57 13.61 35.06
CA SER A 192 -21.69 13.27 33.63
C SER A 192 -20.32 13.13 32.96
N PHE A 193 -19.92 11.89 32.65
CA PHE A 193 -18.77 11.62 31.78
C PHE A 193 -19.08 11.84 30.31
N THR A 194 -18.06 12.24 29.56
CA THR A 194 -18.00 12.33 28.09
C THR A 194 -17.17 11.19 27.51
N TYR A 195 -17.35 10.88 26.22
CA TYR A 195 -16.55 9.82 25.58
C TYR A 195 -15.06 10.20 25.45
N ILE A 196 -14.74 11.49 25.30
CA ILE A 196 -13.37 11.99 25.21
C ILE A 196 -12.56 11.72 26.48
N GLU A 197 -13.17 11.83 27.67
CA GLU A 197 -12.53 11.58 28.96
C GLU A 197 -12.10 10.12 29.14
N VAL A 198 -12.64 9.18 28.36
CA VAL A 198 -12.28 7.77 28.42
C VAL A 198 -10.97 7.47 27.66
N ARG A 199 -10.58 8.36 26.73
CA ARG A 199 -9.40 8.21 25.86
C ARG A 199 -8.06 7.99 26.60
N PRO A 200 -7.73 8.69 27.71
CA PRO A 200 -6.45 8.51 28.39
C PRO A 200 -6.25 7.11 28.97
N TRP A 201 -7.30 6.46 29.47
CA TRP A 201 -7.23 5.07 29.94
C TRP A 201 -6.93 4.10 28.78
N MET A 202 -7.65 4.25 27.66
CA MET A 202 -7.41 3.45 26.46
C MET A 202 -5.98 3.62 25.93
N HIS A 203 -5.47 4.86 25.90
CA HIS A 203 -4.09 5.15 25.50
C HIS A 203 -3.06 4.46 26.40
N ARG A 204 -3.25 4.49 27.74
CA ARG A 204 -2.33 3.84 28.68
C ARG A 204 -2.33 2.32 28.54
N ILE A 205 -3.47 1.69 28.22
CA ILE A 205 -3.52 0.26 27.87
C ILE A 205 -2.67 -0.01 26.62
N LEU A 206 -2.88 0.76 25.54
CA LEU A 206 -2.14 0.57 24.28
C LEU A 206 -0.63 0.76 24.44
N ILE A 207 -0.17 1.81 25.12
CA ILE A 207 1.26 2.03 25.37
C ILE A 207 1.84 0.94 26.28
N THR A 208 1.09 0.46 27.28
CA THR A 208 1.50 -0.67 28.12
C THR A 208 1.63 -1.96 27.32
N ALA A 209 0.71 -2.20 26.38
CA ALA A 209 0.73 -3.35 25.49
C ALA A 209 1.93 -3.31 24.54
N LEU A 210 2.11 -2.20 23.80
CA LEU A 210 3.22 -2.02 22.86
C LEU A 210 4.60 -2.13 23.53
N ARG A 211 4.72 -1.79 24.82
CA ARG A 211 6.02 -1.82 25.53
C ARG A 211 6.35 -3.15 26.19
N ASN A 212 5.35 -3.92 26.63
CA ASN A 212 5.55 -5.05 27.54
C ASN A 212 4.94 -6.39 27.07
N GLU A 213 4.04 -6.40 26.08
CA GLU A 213 3.48 -7.68 25.60
C GLU A 213 4.55 -8.47 24.80
N VAL A 214 4.50 -9.79 24.96
CA VAL A 214 5.45 -10.75 24.38
C VAL A 214 4.77 -11.86 23.59
N ASP A 215 3.47 -12.08 23.77
CA ASP A 215 2.70 -13.05 22.99
C ASP A 215 2.45 -12.51 21.55
N PRO A 216 2.85 -13.25 20.49
CA PRO A 216 2.73 -12.75 19.11
C PRO A 216 1.29 -12.40 18.68
N MET A 217 0.29 -13.14 19.19
CA MET A 217 -1.12 -12.87 18.85
C MET A 217 -1.64 -11.61 19.55
N ASN A 218 -1.27 -11.38 20.81
CA ASN A 218 -1.61 -10.17 21.54
C ASN A 218 -0.86 -8.95 20.98
N LEU A 219 0.39 -9.11 20.53
CA LEU A 219 1.14 -8.07 19.81
C LEU A 219 0.46 -7.71 18.48
N PHE A 220 0.13 -8.72 17.65
CA PHE A 220 -0.59 -8.51 16.40
C PHE A 220 -1.95 -7.83 16.61
N LEU A 221 -2.71 -8.23 17.63
CA LEU A 221 -3.98 -7.59 18.00
C LEU A 221 -3.78 -6.14 18.46
N THR A 222 -2.74 -5.87 19.26
CA THR A 222 -2.39 -4.51 19.70
C THR A 222 -2.06 -3.61 18.52
N LEU A 223 -1.20 -4.08 17.60
CA LEU A 223 -0.84 -3.35 16.37
C LEU A 223 -2.05 -3.14 15.45
N SER A 224 -2.95 -4.12 15.35
CA SER A 224 -4.20 -3.99 14.59
C SER A 224 -5.14 -2.92 15.17
N ILE A 225 -5.27 -2.84 16.50
CA ILE A 225 -6.04 -1.79 17.19
C ILE A 225 -5.40 -0.43 16.96
N VAL A 226 -4.07 -0.35 17.01
CA VAL A 226 -3.26 0.86 16.78
C VAL A 226 -3.38 1.36 15.34
N TYR A 227 -3.28 0.48 14.33
CA TYR A 227 -3.54 0.80 12.93
C TYR A 227 -4.96 1.37 12.73
N PHE A 228 -5.96 0.73 13.35
CA PHE A 228 -7.36 1.12 13.22
C PHE A 228 -7.66 2.49 13.85
N ILE A 229 -7.19 2.75 15.09
CA ILE A 229 -7.39 4.06 15.72
C ILE A 229 -6.66 5.17 14.94
N THR A 230 -5.45 4.91 14.43
CA THR A 230 -4.74 5.85 13.56
C THR A 230 -5.55 6.18 12.31
N ARG A 231 -6.11 5.19 11.60
CA ARG A 231 -6.96 5.46 10.43
C ARG A 231 -8.26 6.20 10.75
N LEU A 232 -8.86 5.97 11.92
CA LEU A 232 -10.00 6.77 12.39
C LEU A 232 -9.60 8.21 12.72
N LEU A 233 -8.42 8.41 13.34
CA LEU A 233 -7.89 9.73 13.63
C LEU A 233 -7.59 10.49 12.33
N ILE A 234 -6.93 9.88 11.34
CA ILE A 234 -6.66 10.48 10.02
C ILE A 234 -7.94 11.04 9.39
N LYS A 235 -9.02 10.23 9.35
CA LYS A 235 -10.32 10.66 8.80
C LYS A 235 -10.95 11.86 9.54
N LYS A 236 -10.64 12.05 10.83
CA LYS A 236 -11.17 13.15 11.66
C LYS A 236 -10.20 14.33 11.81
N LEU A 237 -8.92 14.11 11.49
CA LEU A 237 -7.87 15.14 11.40
C LEU A 237 -8.19 16.13 10.27
N ILE A 238 -8.75 15.61 9.18
CA ILE A 238 -9.26 16.38 8.03
C ILE A 238 -10.42 17.31 8.45
N SER A 239 -11.13 17.03 9.56
CA SER A 239 -12.33 17.78 9.93
C SER A 239 -12.12 18.86 11.02
N GLU A 240 -11.42 18.62 12.15
CA GLU A 240 -11.38 19.67 13.20
C GLU A 240 -10.38 19.59 14.41
N ILE A 241 -9.49 18.59 14.56
CA ILE A 241 -8.69 18.45 15.82
C ILE A 241 -7.23 18.01 15.59
N ALA A 242 -6.27 18.94 15.70
CA ALA A 242 -4.83 18.69 15.50
C ALA A 242 -4.06 18.20 16.75
N ASP A 243 -3.93 19.04 17.78
CA ASP A 243 -2.82 18.93 18.76
C ASP A 243 -2.86 17.69 19.67
N CYS A 244 -4.01 17.41 20.29
CA CYS A 244 -4.15 16.24 21.18
C CYS A 244 -4.11 14.91 20.43
N CYS A 245 -4.35 14.92 19.12
CA CYS A 245 -4.24 13.74 18.27
C CYS A 245 -2.77 13.47 17.93
N ALA A 246 -2.00 14.52 17.61
CA ALA A 246 -0.59 14.42 17.27
C ALA A 246 0.27 13.86 18.42
N SER A 247 0.04 14.27 19.68
CA SER A 247 0.80 13.75 20.82
C SER A 247 0.59 12.24 21.08
N ILE A 248 -0.65 11.76 20.91
CA ILE A 248 -0.99 10.33 20.98
C ILE A 248 -0.29 9.56 19.85
N VAL A 249 -0.37 10.06 18.61
CA VAL A 249 0.28 9.43 17.46
C VAL A 249 1.80 9.35 17.67
N ARG A 250 2.47 10.43 18.07
CA ARG A 250 3.92 10.42 18.36
C ARG A 250 4.29 9.42 19.46
N SER A 251 3.49 9.33 20.54
CA SER A 251 3.75 8.37 21.63
C SER A 251 3.63 6.92 21.17
N ILE A 252 2.71 6.62 20.26
CA ILE A 252 2.52 5.29 19.68
C ILE A 252 3.64 4.99 18.67
N VAL A 253 4.01 5.94 17.80
CA VAL A 253 5.12 5.81 16.84
C VAL A 253 6.42 5.49 17.57
N SER A 254 6.79 6.26 18.60
CA SER A 254 7.97 5.96 19.43
C SER A 254 7.91 4.55 19.99
N ALA A 255 6.78 4.14 20.59
CA ALA A 255 6.65 2.80 21.15
C ALA A 255 6.79 1.69 20.09
N VAL A 256 6.30 1.87 18.86
CA VAL A 256 6.49 0.89 17.77
C VAL A 256 7.94 0.86 17.30
N CYS A 257 8.54 2.03 17.04
CA CYS A 257 9.93 2.16 16.60
C CYS A 257 10.92 1.56 17.63
N ASP A 258 10.73 1.81 18.92
CA ASP A 258 11.56 1.27 20.00
C ASP A 258 11.51 -0.28 20.07
N ASN A 259 10.40 -0.89 19.65
CA ASN A 259 10.20 -2.33 19.69
C ASN A 259 10.53 -3.07 18.39
N LEU A 260 10.49 -2.40 17.22
CA LEU A 260 10.54 -3.04 15.90
C LEU A 260 11.70 -4.04 15.71
N CYS A 261 12.90 -3.73 16.24
CA CYS A 261 14.07 -4.61 16.14
C CYS A 261 14.17 -5.68 17.25
N LYS A 262 13.37 -5.59 18.33
CA LYS A 262 13.45 -6.52 19.48
C LYS A 262 13.10 -7.94 19.02
N PRO A 263 13.76 -9.00 19.54
CA PRO A 263 13.56 -10.37 19.07
C PRO A 263 12.10 -10.82 19.06
N GLN A 264 11.31 -10.44 20.07
CA GLN A 264 9.88 -10.81 20.21
C GLN A 264 8.99 -10.27 19.08
N TRP A 265 9.45 -9.22 18.38
CA TRP A 265 8.76 -8.63 17.24
C TRP A 265 9.43 -9.06 15.94
N SER A 266 10.77 -9.00 15.91
CA SER A 266 11.59 -9.21 14.72
C SER A 266 11.78 -10.68 14.31
N SER A 267 11.32 -11.64 15.11
CA SER A 267 11.18 -13.05 14.71
C SER A 267 9.84 -13.39 14.06
N GLU A 268 8.78 -12.61 14.33
CA GLU A 268 7.41 -12.94 13.96
C GLU A 268 6.95 -12.12 12.75
N LEU A 269 6.80 -12.77 11.59
CA LEU A 269 6.44 -12.08 10.34
C LEU A 269 5.14 -11.30 10.45
N SER A 270 4.11 -11.86 11.07
CA SER A 270 2.80 -11.20 11.24
C SER A 270 2.90 -9.93 12.10
N VAL A 271 3.74 -9.93 13.13
CA VAL A 271 4.00 -8.77 13.99
C VAL A 271 4.80 -7.71 13.24
N CYS A 272 5.85 -8.13 12.50
CA CYS A 272 6.63 -7.24 11.64
C CYS A 272 5.73 -6.53 10.61
N LEU A 273 4.93 -7.28 9.84
CA LEU A 273 4.05 -6.70 8.82
C LEU A 273 2.99 -5.77 9.44
N ALA A 274 2.36 -6.15 10.55
CA ALA A 274 1.39 -5.27 11.24
C ALA A 274 2.02 -3.97 11.75
N ALA A 275 3.28 -3.99 12.18
CA ALA A 275 4.02 -2.79 12.58
C ALA A 275 4.36 -1.90 11.38
N LEU A 276 4.82 -2.50 10.28
CA LEU A 276 5.12 -1.79 9.02
C LEU A 276 3.85 -1.18 8.40
N ASP A 277 2.73 -1.91 8.39
CA ASP A 277 1.43 -1.40 7.91
C ASP A 277 0.91 -0.22 8.74
N PHE A 278 1.12 -0.24 10.06
CA PHE A 278 0.85 0.92 10.92
C PHE A 278 1.73 2.12 10.57
N LEU A 279 3.05 1.92 10.40
CA LEU A 279 3.96 2.98 10.00
C LEU A 279 3.59 3.54 8.63
N ASN A 280 3.23 2.68 7.66
CA ASN A 280 2.80 3.10 6.33
C ASN A 280 1.47 3.85 6.35
N ALA A 281 0.54 3.53 7.25
CA ALA A 281 -0.72 4.27 7.35
C ALA A 281 -0.53 5.76 7.70
N LEU A 282 0.53 6.08 8.44
CA LEU A 282 0.85 7.45 8.87
C LEU A 282 1.38 8.34 7.74
N SER A 283 1.96 7.77 6.67
CA SER A 283 2.42 8.55 5.51
C SER A 283 1.26 9.27 4.79
N THR A 284 0.02 8.81 5.00
CA THR A 284 -1.20 9.47 4.49
C THR A 284 -1.66 10.68 5.30
N ILE A 285 -0.98 11.02 6.41
CA ILE A 285 -1.23 12.26 7.16
C ILE A 285 -0.58 13.42 6.39
N HIS A 286 -1.35 14.50 6.17
CA HIS A 286 -0.81 15.71 5.56
C HIS A 286 0.41 16.24 6.35
N GLN A 287 1.49 16.54 5.63
CA GLN A 287 2.80 16.89 6.21
C GLN A 287 2.73 17.98 7.29
N SER A 288 1.87 19.00 7.13
CA SER A 288 1.74 20.09 8.11
C SER A 288 1.26 19.66 9.50
N VAL A 289 0.57 18.51 9.62
CA VAL A 289 0.10 17.98 10.91
C VAL A 289 1.11 17.00 11.51
N LEU A 290 1.83 16.25 10.67
CA LEU A 290 2.88 15.35 11.13
C LEU A 290 4.15 16.12 11.54
N PHE A 291 4.53 17.13 10.75
CA PHE A 291 5.70 17.99 10.93
C PHE A 291 5.29 19.41 11.36
N SER A 292 4.41 19.49 12.36
CA SER A 292 4.06 20.77 13.01
C SER A 292 5.33 21.53 13.41
N GLU A 293 5.35 22.85 13.20
CA GLU A 293 6.51 23.71 13.47
C GLU A 293 7.80 23.33 12.71
N ASN A 294 7.68 22.64 11.56
CA ASN A 294 8.78 22.01 10.80
C ASN A 294 9.56 20.93 11.59
N ASP A 295 8.97 20.33 12.63
CA ASP A 295 9.61 19.22 13.34
C ASP A 295 9.57 17.90 12.54
N LEU A 296 10.66 17.62 11.82
CA LEU A 296 10.87 16.37 11.09
C LEU A 296 11.18 15.16 11.99
N SER A 297 11.30 15.33 13.33
CA SER A 297 11.76 14.28 14.26
C SER A 297 10.99 12.97 14.13
N THR A 298 9.66 13.05 13.92
CA THR A 298 8.79 11.88 13.81
C THR A 298 9.06 11.10 12.52
N GLY A 299 9.30 11.79 11.40
CA GLY A 299 9.66 11.16 10.13
C GLY A 299 11.06 10.54 10.17
N ILE A 300 12.04 11.28 10.71
CA ILE A 300 13.41 10.80 10.88
C ILE A 300 13.45 9.56 11.78
N LEU A 301 12.71 9.56 12.90
CA LEU A 301 12.62 8.39 13.80
C LEU A 301 12.08 7.14 13.08
N ILE A 302 11.11 7.31 12.18
CA ILE A 302 10.54 6.20 11.41
C ILE A 302 11.55 5.70 10.37
N ILE A 303 12.14 6.58 9.55
CA ILE A 303 13.16 6.19 8.56
C ILE A 303 14.34 5.49 9.24
N THR A 304 14.95 6.09 10.27
CA THR A 304 16.07 5.48 10.98
C THR A 304 15.69 4.15 11.63
N SER A 305 14.44 3.97 12.07
CA SER A 305 13.98 2.69 12.64
C SER A 305 13.73 1.61 11.58
N LEU A 306 13.26 1.98 10.39
CA LEU A 306 13.14 1.08 9.24
C LEU A 306 14.52 0.62 8.75
N CYS A 307 15.47 1.56 8.58
CA CYS A 307 16.86 1.25 8.25
C CYS A 307 17.51 0.31 9.28
N ARG A 308 17.41 0.65 10.57
CA ARG A 308 17.92 -0.19 11.67
C ARG A 308 17.25 -1.58 11.72
N PHE A 309 15.99 -1.70 11.31
CA PHE A 309 15.31 -3.00 11.21
C PHE A 309 15.89 -3.84 10.06
N ILE A 310 16.11 -3.24 8.88
CA ILE A 310 16.74 -3.89 7.74
C ILE A 310 18.16 -4.36 8.12
N ASP A 311 19.00 -3.48 8.66
CA ASP A 311 20.34 -3.81 9.16
C ASP A 311 20.28 -4.98 10.17
N ALA A 312 19.40 -4.91 11.17
CA ALA A 312 19.27 -5.95 12.20
C ALA A 312 18.74 -7.30 11.69
N GLN A 313 18.04 -7.34 10.56
CA GLN A 313 17.60 -8.58 9.93
C GLN A 313 18.70 -9.16 9.03
N LEU A 314 19.34 -8.35 8.21
CA LEU A 314 20.36 -8.77 7.24
C LEU A 314 21.71 -9.13 7.89
N MET A 315 22.04 -8.51 9.03
CA MET A 315 23.24 -8.87 9.82
C MET A 315 23.10 -10.17 10.63
N LYS A 316 21.95 -10.87 10.55
CA LYS A 316 21.82 -12.20 11.19
C LYS A 316 22.71 -13.21 10.46
N PRO A 317 23.31 -14.20 11.16
CA PRO A 317 24.13 -15.21 10.50
C PRO A 317 23.29 -16.04 9.51
N PRO A 318 23.85 -16.51 8.38
CA PRO A 318 23.09 -17.18 7.31
C PRO A 318 22.14 -18.33 7.74
N PRO A 319 22.43 -19.16 8.75
CA PRO A 319 21.49 -20.18 9.22
C PRO A 319 20.18 -19.64 9.80
N LEU A 320 20.10 -18.35 10.15
CA LEU A 320 18.90 -17.67 10.62
C LEU A 320 18.15 -16.93 9.50
N HIS A 321 18.63 -16.97 8.26
CA HIS A 321 17.93 -16.40 7.11
C HIS A 321 16.77 -17.31 6.70
N SER A 322 15.55 -16.79 6.78
CA SER A 322 14.33 -17.47 6.33
C SER A 322 13.63 -16.67 5.23
N LYS A 323 12.75 -17.33 4.47
CA LYS A 323 11.88 -16.68 3.48
C LYS A 323 11.05 -15.56 4.12
N ASP A 324 10.65 -15.74 5.37
CA ASP A 324 9.82 -14.81 6.12
C ASP A 324 10.64 -13.59 6.56
N LEU A 325 11.89 -13.79 7.01
CA LEU A 325 12.85 -12.71 7.26
C LEU A 325 13.10 -11.87 6.00
N HIS A 326 13.37 -12.51 4.84
CA HIS A 326 13.53 -11.78 3.59
C HIS A 326 12.24 -11.04 3.18
N SER A 327 11.07 -11.57 3.53
CA SER A 327 9.79 -10.92 3.25
C SER A 327 9.52 -9.70 4.15
N SER A 328 9.94 -9.73 5.42
CA SER A 328 9.84 -8.55 6.30
C SER A 328 10.87 -7.47 5.93
N VAL A 329 12.07 -7.85 5.48
CA VAL A 329 13.06 -6.90 4.92
C VAL A 329 12.52 -6.20 3.66
N VAL A 330 11.97 -6.96 2.71
CA VAL A 330 11.36 -6.37 1.49
C VAL A 330 10.20 -5.43 1.83
N ALA A 331 9.35 -5.80 2.80
CA ALA A 331 8.29 -4.92 3.28
C ALA A 331 8.85 -3.63 3.93
N ALA A 332 10.00 -3.69 4.60
CA ALA A 332 10.65 -2.52 5.19
C ALA A 332 11.29 -1.60 4.12
N TYR A 333 11.88 -2.14 3.05
CA TYR A 333 12.32 -1.34 1.89
C TYR A 333 11.13 -0.64 1.22
N PHE A 334 10.00 -1.35 1.04
CA PHE A 334 8.77 -0.74 0.55
C PHE A 334 8.24 0.36 1.50
N SER A 335 8.30 0.16 2.82
CA SER A 335 7.98 1.19 3.80
C SER A 335 8.88 2.43 3.69
N LEU A 336 10.18 2.26 3.45
CA LEU A 336 11.09 3.38 3.16
C LEU A 336 10.64 4.11 1.90
N SER A 337 10.31 3.39 0.82
CA SER A 337 9.80 4.00 -0.41
C SER A 337 8.54 4.85 -0.17
N VAL A 338 7.53 4.26 0.49
CA VAL A 338 6.27 4.94 0.86
C VAL A 338 6.53 6.23 1.65
N TRP A 339 7.43 6.20 2.62
CA TRP A 339 7.71 7.35 3.48
C TRP A 339 8.49 8.46 2.81
N LEU A 340 9.52 8.12 2.02
CA LEU A 340 10.36 9.11 1.35
C LEU A 340 9.58 9.83 0.24
N CYS A 341 8.69 9.12 -0.46
CA CYS A 341 7.79 9.76 -1.44
C CYS A 341 6.70 10.61 -0.80
N ALA A 342 6.16 10.20 0.36
CA ALA A 342 5.18 10.99 1.10
C ALA A 342 5.80 12.23 1.78
N ALA A 343 7.09 12.21 2.08
CA ALA A 343 7.83 13.30 2.72
C ALA A 343 9.25 13.49 2.12
N PRO A 344 9.37 14.05 0.90
CA PRO A 344 10.65 14.21 0.21
C PRO A 344 11.68 15.06 0.98
N THR A 345 11.20 16.00 1.81
CA THR A 345 12.02 16.84 2.70
C THR A 345 12.85 16.04 3.71
N LEU A 346 12.52 14.77 3.95
CA LEU A 346 13.36 13.87 4.75
C LEU A 346 14.70 13.57 4.06
N LEU A 347 14.76 13.55 2.72
CA LEU A 347 16.02 13.32 1.97
C LEU A 347 16.90 14.57 1.86
N GLU A 348 16.34 15.76 2.08
CA GLU A 348 17.13 17.00 2.19
C GLU A 348 18.02 17.02 3.45
N THR A 349 17.74 16.14 4.42
CA THR A 349 18.55 15.97 5.63
C THR A 349 19.71 15.00 5.38
N GLU A 350 20.94 15.50 5.40
CA GLU A 350 22.19 14.74 5.14
C GLU A 350 22.28 13.42 5.94
N SER A 351 21.93 13.43 7.22
CA SER A 351 21.99 12.22 8.08
C SER A 351 20.94 11.17 7.69
N CYS A 352 19.78 11.60 7.21
CA CYS A 352 18.72 10.72 6.72
C CYS A 352 19.14 10.09 5.39
N LEU A 353 19.59 10.90 4.43
CA LEU A 353 20.10 10.44 3.13
C LEU A 353 21.25 9.45 3.30
N THR A 354 22.23 9.75 4.17
CA THR A 354 23.36 8.85 4.48
C THR A 354 22.88 7.52 5.05
N THR A 355 21.98 7.55 6.03
CA THR A 355 21.43 6.33 6.66
C THR A 355 20.68 5.46 5.65
N VAL A 356 19.91 6.08 4.75
CA VAL A 356 19.17 5.37 3.69
C VAL A 356 20.15 4.80 2.64
N ALA A 357 21.17 5.56 2.23
CA ALA A 357 22.18 5.10 1.28
C ALA A 357 22.98 3.89 1.81
N GLU A 358 23.43 3.90 3.07
CA GLU A 358 24.07 2.73 3.71
C GLU A 358 23.14 1.50 3.74
N THR A 359 21.84 1.71 3.96
CA THR A 359 20.84 0.64 4.01
C THR A 359 20.60 0.04 2.61
N ILE A 360 20.66 0.86 1.56
CA ILE A 360 20.60 0.41 0.16
C ILE A 360 21.87 -0.35 -0.20
N GLU A 361 23.06 0.18 0.14
CA GLU A 361 24.34 -0.51 -0.08
C GLU A 361 24.28 -1.91 0.54
N LEU A 362 23.85 -2.03 1.80
CA LEU A 362 23.73 -3.32 2.48
C LEU A 362 22.78 -4.29 1.75
N GLY A 363 21.67 -3.80 1.19
CA GLY A 363 20.72 -4.62 0.46
C GLY A 363 21.32 -5.25 -0.80
N LEU A 364 22.06 -4.44 -1.56
CA LEU A 364 22.70 -4.81 -2.83
C LEU A 364 24.00 -5.64 -2.63
N THR A 365 24.83 -5.25 -1.66
CA THR A 365 26.16 -5.85 -1.46
C THR A 365 26.20 -6.97 -0.42
N GLY A 366 25.19 -7.06 0.46
CA GLY A 366 25.15 -8.02 1.57
C GLY A 366 26.08 -7.72 2.75
N GLY A 367 26.89 -6.66 2.70
CA GLY A 367 27.75 -6.25 3.82
C GLY A 367 28.48 -4.94 3.60
N LYS A 368 28.66 -4.16 4.67
CA LYS A 368 29.30 -2.84 4.63
C LYS A 368 30.81 -2.99 4.38
N ASN A 369 31.36 -2.22 3.43
CA ASN A 369 32.80 -2.21 3.07
C ASN A 369 33.38 -3.54 2.52
N LEU A 370 32.56 -4.40 1.90
CA LEU A 370 33.07 -5.63 1.28
C LEU A 370 33.86 -5.36 -0.02
N PRO A 371 34.94 -6.11 -0.30
CA PRO A 371 35.65 -6.05 -1.59
C PRO A 371 34.73 -6.56 -2.72
N PRO A 372 34.89 -6.09 -3.97
CA PRO A 372 33.94 -6.36 -5.06
C PRO A 372 33.58 -7.84 -5.25
N MET A 373 34.56 -8.74 -5.15
CA MET A 373 34.37 -10.20 -5.31
C MET A 373 33.52 -10.87 -4.22
N GLU A 374 33.36 -10.23 -3.06
CA GLU A 374 32.57 -10.76 -1.93
C GLU A 374 31.17 -10.14 -1.83
N ARG A 375 30.86 -9.12 -2.66
CA ARG A 375 29.56 -8.44 -2.66
C ARG A 375 28.48 -9.36 -3.21
N LYS A 376 27.47 -9.65 -2.39
CA LYS A 376 26.32 -10.47 -2.76
C LYS A 376 25.13 -10.20 -1.85
N ALA A 377 24.05 -9.64 -2.41
CA ALA A 377 22.76 -9.49 -1.73
C ALA A 377 22.28 -10.78 -1.05
N ALA A 378 21.63 -10.64 0.11
CA ALA A 378 21.16 -11.76 0.92
C ALA A 378 20.10 -12.64 0.22
N SER A 379 19.35 -12.07 -0.72
CA SER A 379 18.52 -12.79 -1.69
C SER A 379 18.17 -11.87 -2.86
N LYS A 380 17.82 -12.43 -4.02
CA LYS A 380 17.36 -11.63 -5.17
C LYS A 380 16.20 -10.69 -4.81
N ARG A 381 15.24 -11.11 -3.98
CA ARG A 381 14.13 -10.24 -3.58
C ARG A 381 14.55 -9.03 -2.76
N VAL A 382 15.64 -9.15 -1.99
CA VAL A 382 16.22 -8.04 -1.21
C VAL A 382 17.01 -7.11 -2.12
N ASP A 383 17.74 -7.67 -3.08
CA ASP A 383 18.43 -6.97 -4.17
C ASP A 383 17.43 -6.11 -4.97
N ASP A 384 16.41 -6.75 -5.58
CA ASP A 384 15.33 -6.09 -6.35
C ASP A 384 14.67 -4.94 -5.55
N ALA A 385 14.49 -5.10 -4.23
CA ALA A 385 13.84 -4.11 -3.37
C ALA A 385 14.76 -2.93 -2.97
N ALA A 386 16.04 -3.20 -2.73
CA ALA A 386 17.04 -2.17 -2.47
C ALA A 386 17.34 -1.37 -3.74
N GLU A 387 17.39 -2.04 -4.89
CA GLU A 387 17.55 -1.43 -6.21
C GLU A 387 16.34 -0.55 -6.56
N SER A 388 15.11 -1.03 -6.30
CA SER A 388 13.90 -0.22 -6.48
C SER A 388 13.88 1.04 -5.60
N LEU A 389 14.37 0.97 -4.36
CA LEU A 389 14.52 2.15 -3.49
C LEU A 389 15.61 3.10 -4.01
N LEU A 390 16.72 2.58 -4.52
CA LEU A 390 17.78 3.37 -5.15
C LEU A 390 17.25 4.14 -6.37
N TYR A 391 16.60 3.44 -7.30
CA TYR A 391 15.98 4.05 -8.48
C TYR A 391 14.97 5.12 -8.07
N MET A 392 14.11 4.84 -7.09
CA MET A 392 13.14 5.81 -6.61
C MET A 392 13.82 7.12 -6.14
N ILE A 393 14.86 7.04 -5.31
CA ILE A 393 15.58 8.22 -4.80
C ILE A 393 16.22 9.03 -5.94
N PHE A 394 16.83 8.36 -6.92
CA PHE A 394 17.47 9.01 -8.07
C PHE A 394 16.50 9.46 -9.17
N SER A 395 15.29 8.90 -9.24
CA SER A 395 14.29 9.18 -10.28
C SER A 395 13.58 10.54 -10.14
N GLY A 396 13.77 11.24 -9.02
CA GLY A 396 13.40 12.65 -8.88
C GLY A 396 12.56 12.97 -7.65
N HIS A 397 13.22 13.51 -6.61
CA HIS A 397 12.57 14.30 -5.55
C HIS A 397 12.76 15.82 -5.73
N GLY A 398 13.28 16.24 -6.89
CA GLY A 398 13.02 17.59 -7.38
C GLY A 398 11.57 17.71 -7.86
N ARG A 399 11.00 18.91 -7.77
CA ARG A 399 9.68 19.28 -8.34
C ARG A 399 9.52 18.69 -9.75
N GLN A 400 8.35 18.08 -10.03
CA GLN A 400 7.87 17.64 -11.36
C GLN A 400 8.78 18.00 -12.54
N ASP A 401 9.88 17.26 -12.71
CA ASP A 401 10.82 17.40 -13.82
C ASP A 401 10.67 16.13 -14.67
N ASP A 402 9.69 16.20 -15.58
CA ASP A 402 9.47 15.38 -16.77
C ASP A 402 10.69 14.63 -17.35
N ILE A 403 10.40 13.53 -18.08
CA ILE A 403 11.37 12.79 -18.91
C ILE A 403 12.36 13.72 -19.64
N MET A 404 13.63 13.61 -19.28
CA MET A 404 14.75 14.42 -19.78
C MET A 404 15.51 13.71 -20.92
N ASP A 405 14.95 13.72 -22.13
CA ASP A 405 15.64 13.28 -23.35
C ASP A 405 16.59 14.36 -23.93
N GLU A 406 17.40 13.99 -24.92
CA GLU A 406 18.35 14.89 -25.60
C GLU A 406 17.63 16.10 -26.24
N LYS A 407 16.38 15.91 -26.72
CA LYS A 407 15.53 16.98 -27.28
C LYS A 407 15.05 17.97 -26.22
N ARG A 408 14.79 17.52 -24.99
CA ARG A 408 14.40 18.35 -23.84
C ARG A 408 15.56 19.20 -23.37
N LEU A 409 16.76 18.63 -23.35
CA LEU A 409 17.99 19.37 -23.08
C LEU A 409 18.21 20.44 -24.16
N LEU A 410 18.04 20.09 -25.44
CA LEU A 410 18.08 21.04 -26.56
C LEU A 410 17.04 22.17 -26.40
N HIS A 411 15.81 21.85 -26.00
CA HIS A 411 14.76 22.84 -25.74
C HIS A 411 15.06 23.75 -24.53
N LYS A 412 15.51 23.17 -23.40
CA LYS A 412 15.76 23.88 -22.13
C LYS A 412 16.99 24.79 -22.17
N PHE A 413 18.00 24.45 -22.98
CA PHE A 413 19.28 25.18 -23.04
C PHE A 413 19.64 25.76 -24.42
N GLY A 414 18.91 25.39 -25.48
CA GLY A 414 19.10 25.87 -26.84
C GLY A 414 20.28 25.26 -27.59
N ASN A 415 20.23 25.38 -28.93
CA ASN A 415 21.23 24.85 -29.87
C ASN A 415 22.66 25.43 -29.71
N GLN A 416 22.85 26.41 -28.82
CA GLN A 416 24.17 26.97 -28.49
C GLN A 416 24.88 26.17 -27.39
N ALA A 417 24.14 25.50 -26.50
CA ALA A 417 24.67 24.77 -25.34
C ALA A 417 24.58 23.25 -25.50
N ILE A 418 23.59 22.77 -26.25
CA ILE A 418 23.33 21.34 -26.49
C ILE A 418 23.37 21.07 -27.98
N ASP A 419 24.12 20.03 -28.37
CA ASP A 419 24.13 19.46 -29.71
C ASP A 419 23.81 17.96 -29.58
N ILE A 420 22.62 17.56 -30.05
CA ILE A 420 22.13 16.20 -29.92
C ILE A 420 23.05 15.15 -30.56
N THR A 421 23.88 15.55 -31.53
CA THR A 421 24.86 14.67 -32.20
C THR A 421 26.14 14.44 -31.42
N LYS A 422 26.38 15.21 -30.34
CA LYS A 422 27.58 15.13 -29.50
C LYS A 422 27.41 14.31 -28.22
N PHE A 423 26.23 13.73 -27.98
CA PHE A 423 26.04 12.79 -26.88
C PHE A 423 26.86 11.52 -27.11
N ARG A 424 27.52 11.05 -26.05
CA ARG A 424 28.18 9.76 -25.99
C ARG A 424 27.33 8.83 -25.15
N HIS A 425 26.90 7.72 -25.73
CA HIS A 425 25.96 6.79 -25.13
C HIS A 425 26.70 5.55 -24.65
N PHE A 426 26.61 5.24 -23.36
CA PHE A 426 27.28 4.10 -22.73
C PHE A 426 26.24 3.13 -22.20
N LEU A 427 26.33 1.86 -22.59
CA LEU A 427 25.56 0.77 -22.00
C LEU A 427 26.39 0.15 -20.88
N VAL A 428 25.94 0.31 -19.64
CA VAL A 428 26.57 -0.20 -18.41
C VAL A 428 25.84 -1.46 -17.94
N ARG A 429 26.61 -2.51 -17.63
CA ARG A 429 26.19 -3.86 -17.20
C ARG A 429 25.10 -4.50 -18.08
N GLN A 430 25.04 -4.10 -19.36
CA GLN A 430 24.01 -4.50 -20.32
C GLN A 430 22.57 -4.14 -19.90
N GLN A 431 22.39 -3.24 -18.93
CA GLN A 431 21.08 -2.93 -18.32
C GLN A 431 20.80 -1.42 -18.25
N THR A 432 21.82 -0.58 -18.06
CA THR A 432 21.65 0.87 -17.87
C THR A 432 22.24 1.64 -19.04
N LEU A 433 21.43 2.44 -19.74
CA LEU A 433 21.92 3.37 -20.75
C LEU A 433 22.25 4.73 -20.12
N ILE A 434 23.42 5.29 -20.44
CA ILE A 434 23.88 6.59 -19.95
C ILE A 434 24.31 7.46 -21.14
N SER A 435 23.52 8.50 -21.43
CA SER A 435 23.84 9.54 -22.42
C SER A 435 24.60 10.70 -21.76
N ILE A 436 25.84 10.99 -22.19
CA ILE A 436 26.67 12.10 -21.67
C ILE A 436 26.99 13.11 -22.77
N HIS A 437 26.62 14.38 -22.58
CA HIS A 437 27.00 15.49 -23.43
C HIS A 437 27.90 16.49 -22.69
N GLU A 438 29.00 16.89 -23.32
CA GLU A 438 29.91 17.90 -22.78
C GLU A 438 29.38 19.32 -23.06
N ALA A 439 28.53 19.83 -22.16
CA ALA A 439 27.91 21.15 -22.29
C ALA A 439 28.97 22.26 -22.23
N THR A 440 29.25 22.89 -23.37
CA THR A 440 30.32 23.89 -23.48
C THR A 440 29.80 25.27 -23.06
N LYS A 441 30.24 25.74 -21.88
CA LYS A 441 29.92 27.06 -21.29
C LYS A 441 28.43 27.38 -21.11
N LEU A 442 27.78 26.68 -20.17
CA LEU A 442 26.56 27.17 -19.50
C LEU A 442 26.89 28.37 -18.60
N SER A 443 26.91 29.57 -19.16
CA SER A 443 27.28 30.83 -18.47
C SER A 443 26.37 31.21 -17.30
N THR A 444 25.22 30.54 -17.14
CA THR A 444 24.30 30.69 -16.02
C THR A 444 24.65 29.86 -14.78
N ILE A 445 25.55 28.87 -14.89
CA ILE A 445 25.81 27.91 -13.80
C ILE A 445 27.17 28.17 -13.11
N SER A 446 28.18 28.68 -13.82
CA SER A 446 29.49 28.95 -13.22
C SER A 446 29.67 30.38 -12.70
N LYS A 447 29.53 30.55 -11.37
CA LYS A 447 30.48 31.41 -10.63
C LYS A 447 31.83 30.68 -10.60
N GLU A 448 32.57 30.78 -11.70
CA GLU A 448 33.88 30.15 -11.83
C GLU A 448 34.91 30.85 -10.92
N SER A 449 35.28 30.17 -9.84
CA SER A 449 36.65 30.28 -9.32
C SER A 449 37.60 29.76 -10.40
N GLU A 450 38.71 30.46 -10.66
CA GLU A 450 39.68 30.05 -11.68
C GLU A 450 40.31 28.68 -11.35
N VAL A 451 39.81 27.61 -11.97
CA VAL A 451 40.46 26.29 -11.98
C VAL A 451 41.22 26.14 -13.29
N SER A 452 42.43 25.62 -13.22
CA SER A 452 43.30 25.43 -14.38
C SER A 452 42.66 24.52 -15.43
N ARG A 453 42.87 24.85 -16.72
CA ARG A 453 42.32 24.07 -17.84
C ARG A 453 42.75 22.60 -17.74
N PRO A 454 41.83 21.63 -17.87
CA PRO A 454 42.19 20.21 -17.88
C PRO A 454 43.12 19.90 -19.06
N SER A 455 43.94 18.85 -18.90
CA SER A 455 44.81 18.37 -19.96
C SER A 455 43.99 17.80 -21.12
N THR A 456 44.49 17.91 -22.36
CA THR A 456 43.80 17.48 -23.59
C THR A 456 43.47 15.98 -23.65
N ASN A 457 43.99 15.18 -22.71
CA ASN A 457 43.76 13.74 -22.64
C ASN A 457 42.73 13.36 -21.54
N CYS A 458 42.26 14.32 -20.75
CA CYS A 458 41.28 14.08 -19.69
C CYS A 458 39.86 14.23 -20.25
N SER A 459 39.18 13.09 -20.48
CA SER A 459 37.75 13.10 -20.85
C SER A 459 36.92 13.27 -19.58
N ALA A 460 36.28 14.42 -19.38
CA ALA A 460 35.46 14.70 -18.19
C ALA A 460 34.41 13.62 -17.93
N SER A 461 33.81 13.08 -19.00
CA SER A 461 32.88 11.94 -18.94
C SER A 461 33.47 10.66 -18.33
N ARG A 462 34.77 10.39 -18.51
CA ARG A 462 35.44 9.22 -17.90
C ARG A 462 35.71 9.42 -16.41
N VAL A 463 36.10 10.64 -16.02
CA VAL A 463 36.28 11.00 -14.61
C VAL A 463 34.95 10.90 -13.87
N LEU A 464 33.88 11.50 -14.42
CA LEU A 464 32.54 11.39 -13.87
C LEU A 464 32.08 9.93 -13.69
N LEU A 465 32.25 9.08 -14.72
CA LEU A 465 31.87 7.67 -14.63
C LEU A 465 32.74 6.85 -13.66
N TYR A 466 34.01 7.22 -13.46
CA TYR A 466 34.88 6.62 -12.46
C TYR A 466 34.48 7.05 -11.03
N ASP A 467 34.25 8.35 -10.80
CA ASP A 467 33.86 8.91 -9.50
C ASP A 467 32.47 8.41 -9.06
N LEU A 468 31.58 8.12 -10.01
CA LEU A 468 30.29 7.44 -9.77
C LEU A 468 30.43 5.93 -9.53
N GLY A 469 31.64 5.36 -9.60
CA GLY A 469 31.88 3.92 -9.42
C GLY A 469 31.35 3.04 -10.56
N LEU A 470 31.05 3.63 -11.73
CA LEU A 470 30.51 2.95 -12.91
C LEU A 470 31.60 2.40 -13.85
N ILE A 471 32.84 2.87 -13.70
CA ILE A 471 34.02 2.33 -14.38
C ILE A 471 35.08 1.98 -13.34
N SER A 472 35.52 0.72 -13.33
CA SER A 472 36.79 0.27 -12.77
C SER A 472 37.66 -0.37 -13.85
N GLU A 473 38.92 -0.68 -13.53
CA GLU A 473 39.81 -1.45 -14.40
C GLU A 473 39.20 -2.84 -14.70
N GLU A 474 38.68 -3.52 -13.66
CA GLU A 474 37.94 -4.79 -13.79
C GLU A 474 36.71 -4.67 -14.71
N SER A 475 35.92 -3.59 -14.60
CA SER A 475 34.73 -3.36 -15.44
C SER A 475 35.05 -3.11 -16.91
N TYR A 476 36.26 -2.65 -17.22
CA TYR A 476 36.73 -2.46 -18.59
C TYR A 476 37.22 -3.77 -19.20
N GLU A 477 37.87 -4.62 -18.41
CA GLU A 477 38.30 -5.96 -18.84
C GLU A 477 37.13 -6.95 -18.98
N SER A 478 36.09 -6.85 -18.15
CA SER A 478 34.88 -7.69 -18.22
C SER A 478 33.95 -7.34 -19.38
N GLY A 479 34.07 -6.13 -19.95
CA GLY A 479 33.12 -5.60 -20.93
C GLY A 479 31.81 -5.08 -20.30
N ASP A 480 31.80 -4.78 -19.00
CA ASP A 480 30.63 -4.22 -18.29
C ASP A 480 30.29 -2.78 -18.71
N ILE A 481 31.12 -2.11 -19.50
CA ILE A 481 30.77 -0.84 -20.14
C ILE A 481 31.05 -0.86 -21.64
N LEU A 482 30.01 -0.62 -22.43
CA LEU A 482 30.06 -0.58 -23.89
C LEU A 482 29.72 0.83 -24.39
N LEU A 483 30.64 1.47 -25.12
CA LEU A 483 30.32 2.68 -25.89
C LEU A 483 29.47 2.28 -27.12
N LEU A 484 28.29 2.87 -27.25
CA LEU A 484 27.41 2.65 -28.40
C LEU A 484 27.77 3.59 -29.55
N ASP A 485 27.56 3.13 -30.78
CA ASP A 485 27.80 3.90 -32.00
C ASP A 485 26.57 4.71 -32.41
N SER A 486 26.54 5.99 -31.98
CA SER A 486 25.50 6.95 -32.38
C SER A 486 25.65 7.49 -33.81
N SER A 487 26.65 7.05 -34.59
CA SER A 487 26.77 7.39 -36.01
C SER A 487 25.92 6.51 -36.92
N ASN A 488 25.37 5.40 -36.40
CA ASN A 488 24.42 4.56 -37.12
C ASN A 488 23.10 5.32 -37.37
N LEU A 489 22.59 5.27 -38.61
CA LEU A 489 21.39 5.98 -39.06
C LEU A 489 20.14 5.60 -38.25
N ASP A 490 20.04 4.34 -37.82
CA ASP A 490 18.91 3.83 -37.06
C ASP A 490 19.05 4.10 -35.54
N PHE A 491 20.21 4.55 -35.04
CA PHE A 491 20.48 4.66 -33.60
C PHE A 491 19.48 5.55 -32.86
N TYR A 492 19.21 6.76 -33.37
CA TYR A 492 18.26 7.67 -32.73
C TYR A 492 16.79 7.28 -32.97
N HIS A 493 16.53 6.44 -33.99
CA HIS A 493 15.21 5.84 -34.18
C HIS A 493 14.97 4.76 -33.12
N ASP A 494 15.93 3.84 -32.95
CA ASP A 494 15.86 2.77 -31.96
C ASP A 494 15.91 3.32 -30.52
N LEU A 495 16.75 4.31 -30.23
CA LEU A 495 16.78 5.01 -28.94
C LEU A 495 15.38 5.55 -28.59
N HIS A 496 14.75 6.26 -29.53
CA HIS A 496 13.41 6.79 -29.32
C HIS A 496 12.36 5.69 -29.16
N HIS A 497 12.30 4.73 -30.09
CA HIS A 497 11.24 3.74 -30.13
C HIS A 497 11.37 2.61 -29.09
N MET A 498 12.59 2.32 -28.62
CA MET A 498 12.87 1.25 -27.66
C MET A 498 13.20 1.74 -26.25
N VAL A 499 13.76 2.95 -26.08
CA VAL A 499 14.18 3.47 -24.76
C VAL A 499 13.29 4.63 -24.31
N ASP A 500 13.22 5.73 -25.07
CA ASP A 500 12.46 6.92 -24.64
C ASP A 500 10.96 6.64 -24.48
N ARG A 501 10.44 5.66 -25.24
CA ARG A 501 9.05 5.19 -25.19
C ARG A 501 8.85 3.93 -24.34
N SER A 502 9.89 3.46 -23.65
CA SER A 502 9.73 2.38 -22.67
C SER A 502 9.24 2.95 -21.33
N PRO A 503 8.16 2.41 -20.76
CA PRO A 503 7.65 2.91 -19.49
C PRO A 503 8.57 2.51 -18.34
N THR A 504 8.85 3.48 -17.46
CA THR A 504 9.61 3.26 -16.22
C THR A 504 8.72 2.76 -15.07
N LYS A 505 7.39 2.73 -15.28
CA LYS A 505 6.36 2.37 -14.30
C LYS A 505 5.32 1.43 -14.90
N LEU A 506 4.53 0.78 -14.04
CA LEU A 506 3.43 -0.08 -14.47
C LEU A 506 2.25 0.80 -14.95
N LEU A 507 1.87 0.64 -16.22
CA LEU A 507 0.89 1.50 -16.87
C LEU A 507 -0.55 1.01 -16.67
N GLN A 508 -1.45 1.95 -16.36
CA GLN A 508 -2.88 1.69 -16.25
C GLN A 508 -3.69 2.78 -16.95
N THR A 509 -4.72 2.38 -17.69
CA THR A 509 -5.68 3.30 -18.31
C THR A 509 -7.05 3.11 -17.69
N VAL A 510 -7.63 4.19 -17.16
CA VAL A 510 -8.98 4.20 -16.60
C VAL A 510 -9.90 4.96 -17.54
N ARG A 511 -10.89 4.27 -18.11
CA ARG A 511 -11.90 4.84 -19.00
C ARG A 511 -13.18 5.14 -18.22
N LEU A 512 -13.47 6.42 -18.06
CA LEU A 512 -14.58 6.99 -17.31
C LEU A 512 -15.77 7.26 -18.24
N PHE A 513 -16.88 6.55 -18.05
CA PHE A 513 -18.14 6.86 -18.70
C PHE A 513 -19.07 7.59 -17.72
N TYR A 514 -19.77 8.62 -18.21
CA TYR A 514 -20.87 9.26 -17.48
C TYR A 514 -22.18 9.02 -18.24
N VAL A 515 -23.16 8.46 -17.54
CA VAL A 515 -24.48 8.08 -18.06
C VAL A 515 -25.54 8.85 -17.30
N ARG A 516 -26.29 9.70 -18.02
CA ARG A 516 -27.46 10.39 -17.45
C ARG A 516 -28.64 9.44 -17.27
N ASP A 517 -29.56 9.82 -16.38
CA ASP A 517 -30.82 9.07 -16.16
C ASP A 517 -31.51 8.69 -17.48
N GLY A 518 -31.67 7.38 -17.70
CA GLY A 518 -32.34 6.80 -18.86
C GLY A 518 -31.54 6.75 -20.16
N GLN A 519 -30.28 7.20 -20.21
CA GLN A 519 -29.43 7.06 -21.41
C GLN A 519 -29.07 5.59 -21.67
N ARG A 520 -29.17 5.17 -22.94
CA ARG A 520 -28.89 3.79 -23.41
C ARG A 520 -28.08 3.70 -24.70
N SER A 521 -27.96 4.80 -25.43
CA SER A 521 -27.22 4.88 -26.70
C SER A 521 -25.74 5.11 -26.41
N ALA A 522 -24.88 4.30 -27.03
CA ALA A 522 -23.43 4.47 -26.95
C ALA A 522 -23.00 5.88 -27.42
N VAL A 523 -23.61 6.39 -28.50
CA VAL A 523 -23.32 7.71 -29.05
C VAL A 523 -23.69 8.83 -28.07
N ASP A 524 -24.84 8.71 -27.38
CA ASP A 524 -25.31 9.73 -26.43
C ASP A 524 -24.47 9.74 -25.14
N ILE A 525 -23.94 8.58 -24.74
CA ILE A 525 -23.02 8.45 -23.60
C ILE A 525 -21.65 9.09 -23.94
N LEU A 526 -21.08 8.79 -25.11
CA LEU A 526 -19.82 9.41 -25.57
C LEU A 526 -19.97 10.93 -25.81
N ALA A 527 -21.16 11.38 -26.20
CA ALA A 527 -21.45 12.81 -26.37
C ALA A 527 -21.38 13.59 -25.05
N ASN A 528 -21.57 12.96 -23.89
CA ASN A 528 -21.44 13.64 -22.60
C ASN A 528 -19.99 14.09 -22.32
N ALA A 529 -19.00 13.29 -22.72
CA ALA A 529 -17.58 13.62 -22.57
C ALA A 529 -17.13 14.82 -23.43
N MET A 530 -17.93 15.21 -24.43
CA MET A 530 -17.66 16.38 -25.27
C MET A 530 -17.93 17.72 -24.58
N ASN A 531 -18.69 17.74 -23.49
CA ASN A 531 -18.96 18.96 -22.72
C ASN A 531 -19.27 18.61 -21.25
N LEU A 532 -18.23 18.62 -20.43
CA LEU A 532 -18.28 18.30 -19.01
C LEU A 532 -19.17 19.26 -18.19
N GLN A 533 -19.37 20.50 -18.64
CA GLN A 533 -20.23 21.48 -17.96
C GLN A 533 -21.70 21.03 -17.87
N ASN A 534 -22.12 20.14 -18.79
CA ASN A 534 -23.47 19.57 -18.81
C ASN A 534 -23.59 18.24 -18.03
N THR A 535 -22.58 17.87 -17.23
CA THR A 535 -22.59 16.66 -16.40
C THR A 535 -22.89 17.00 -14.93
N SER A 536 -23.17 15.97 -14.12
CA SER A 536 -23.46 16.16 -12.69
C SER A 536 -22.27 16.77 -11.94
N ASN A 537 -22.54 17.72 -11.04
CA ASN A 537 -21.52 18.28 -10.14
C ASN A 537 -20.74 17.20 -9.38
N LEU A 538 -21.37 16.07 -9.03
CA LEU A 538 -20.71 14.93 -8.37
C LEU A 538 -19.69 14.23 -9.27
N PHE A 539 -19.95 14.18 -10.59
CA PHE A 539 -18.99 13.64 -11.57
C PHE A 539 -17.82 14.61 -11.79
N CYS A 540 -18.09 15.92 -11.85
CA CYS A 540 -17.05 16.95 -11.89
C CYS A 540 -16.16 16.93 -10.63
N SER A 541 -16.75 16.77 -9.44
CA SER A 541 -15.99 16.62 -8.19
C SER A 541 -15.14 15.33 -8.19
N LEU A 542 -15.68 14.22 -8.68
CA LEU A 542 -14.89 12.99 -8.86
C LEU A 542 -13.70 13.22 -9.78
N LEU A 543 -13.90 13.81 -10.96
CA LEU A 543 -12.81 14.12 -11.90
C LEU A 543 -11.71 14.98 -11.26
N ALA A 544 -12.09 15.99 -10.48
CA ALA A 544 -11.15 16.87 -9.78
C ALA A 544 -10.31 16.17 -8.68
N GLU A 545 -10.71 14.99 -8.21
CA GLU A 545 -9.98 14.20 -7.21
C GLU A 545 -9.09 13.08 -7.81
N LEU A 546 -9.17 12.82 -9.13
CA LEU A 546 -8.48 11.68 -9.76
C LEU A 546 -7.03 11.95 -10.17
N GLY A 547 -6.67 13.19 -10.54
CA GLY A 547 -5.34 13.52 -11.04
C GLY A 547 -5.20 14.93 -11.61
N GLU A 548 -4.02 15.22 -12.14
CA GLU A 548 -3.70 16.50 -12.80
C GLU A 548 -4.17 16.50 -14.25
N GLY A 549 -4.83 17.58 -14.70
CA GLY A 549 -5.20 17.73 -16.11
C GLY A 549 -4.01 18.13 -16.97
N VAL A 550 -3.62 17.28 -17.91
CA VAL A 550 -2.44 17.47 -18.78
C VAL A 550 -2.82 17.49 -20.26
N GLU A 551 -2.14 18.31 -21.07
CA GLU A 551 -2.29 18.33 -22.53
C GLU A 551 -1.45 17.21 -23.17
N VAL A 552 -2.09 16.38 -23.99
CA VAL A 552 -1.50 15.16 -24.56
C VAL A 552 -0.36 15.43 -25.56
N GLU A 553 -0.37 16.58 -26.27
CA GLU A 553 0.69 16.92 -27.23
C GLU A 553 2.03 17.24 -26.53
N THR A 554 1.98 17.77 -25.31
CA THR A 554 3.13 18.26 -24.56
C THR A 554 3.54 17.35 -23.39
N HIS A 555 2.61 16.54 -22.86
CA HIS A 555 2.85 15.60 -21.77
C HIS A 555 3.79 14.46 -22.19
N PRO A 556 4.91 14.22 -21.47
CA PRO A 556 5.89 13.23 -21.89
C PRO A 556 5.61 11.81 -21.37
N HIS A 557 4.59 11.60 -20.54
CA HIS A 557 4.33 10.30 -19.91
C HIS A 557 3.12 9.56 -20.53
N TRP A 558 2.46 8.67 -19.78
CA TRP A 558 1.30 7.89 -20.20
C TRP A 558 0.04 8.75 -20.31
N THR A 559 -0.54 8.78 -21.51
CA THR A 559 -1.77 9.53 -21.85
C THR A 559 -2.99 8.63 -22.07
N GLY A 560 -2.84 7.32 -21.83
CA GLY A 560 -3.92 6.33 -21.91
C GLY A 560 -3.91 5.46 -23.18
N ASP A 561 -3.12 5.83 -24.20
CA ASP A 561 -2.88 5.00 -25.39
C ASP A 561 -1.43 5.13 -25.89
N TRP A 562 -0.85 4.02 -26.35
CA TRP A 562 0.52 3.98 -26.89
C TRP A 562 0.75 4.90 -28.09
N THR A 563 -0.29 5.27 -28.83
CA THR A 563 -0.19 6.18 -29.98
C THR A 563 0.01 7.63 -29.58
N THR A 564 -0.40 8.02 -28.37
CA THR A 564 -0.31 9.39 -27.84
C THR A 564 0.67 9.55 -26.68
N ALA A 565 1.06 8.45 -26.02
CA ALA A 565 1.98 8.47 -24.89
C ALA A 565 3.46 8.57 -25.31
N PHE A 566 4.28 9.10 -24.41
CA PHE A 566 5.74 9.22 -24.57
C PHE A 566 6.14 10.05 -25.82
N SER A 567 5.48 11.22 -25.97
CA SER A 567 5.70 12.13 -27.10
C SER A 567 7.09 12.80 -27.05
N ALA A 568 7.96 12.42 -27.98
CA ALA A 568 9.27 13.06 -28.19
C ALA A 568 9.25 14.15 -29.29
N GLU A 569 8.07 14.58 -29.75
CA GLU A 569 7.90 15.65 -30.74
C GLU A 569 7.17 16.86 -30.15
N ARG A 570 7.69 17.33 -28.99
CA ARG A 570 7.24 18.56 -28.34
C ARG A 570 7.50 19.77 -29.26
N LYS A 571 6.43 20.29 -29.85
CA LYS A 571 6.44 21.57 -30.58
C LYS A 571 6.53 22.74 -29.59
N LEU A 572 6.99 23.90 -30.07
CA LEU A 572 6.84 25.14 -29.30
C LEU A 572 5.35 25.42 -29.06
N GLU A 573 5.06 26.10 -27.95
CA GLU A 573 3.84 26.91 -27.84
C GLU A 573 3.87 28.03 -28.88
N GLU A 574 3.42 27.74 -30.11
CA GLU A 574 2.71 28.76 -30.88
C GLU A 574 1.43 29.10 -30.11
N ALA A 575 1.08 30.38 -30.03
CA ALA A 575 -0.07 30.85 -29.25
C ALA A 575 -1.38 30.26 -29.82
N LYS A 576 -1.80 29.12 -29.29
CA LYS A 576 -2.99 28.37 -29.71
C LYS A 576 -4.24 29.24 -29.49
N GLU A 577 -5.14 29.20 -30.47
CA GLU A 577 -6.47 29.81 -30.33
C GLU A 577 -7.24 29.14 -29.18
N ASN A 578 -7.91 29.95 -28.34
CA ASN A 578 -8.66 29.47 -27.20
C ASN A 578 -9.76 28.47 -27.62
N LEU A 579 -9.54 27.19 -27.36
CA LEU A 579 -10.62 26.20 -27.29
C LEU A 579 -11.38 26.41 -25.97
N ASP A 580 -12.61 26.90 -26.05
CA ASP A 580 -13.44 27.24 -24.89
C ASP A 580 -13.76 26.08 -23.91
N ASN A 581 -13.38 24.82 -24.23
CA ASN A 581 -13.63 23.66 -23.38
C ASN A 581 -12.51 22.60 -23.44
N TYR A 582 -12.07 22.15 -22.26
CA TYR A 582 -11.18 20.99 -22.09
C TYR A 582 -11.93 19.68 -22.35
N ILE A 583 -11.30 18.75 -23.06
CA ILE A 583 -11.85 17.43 -23.40
C ILE A 583 -10.85 16.37 -22.94
N ILE A 584 -11.23 15.54 -21.97
CA ILE A 584 -10.34 14.59 -21.29
C ILE A 584 -10.32 13.25 -22.06
N ASP A 585 -10.14 13.26 -23.38
CA ASP A 585 -10.29 12.06 -24.21
C ASP A 585 -9.05 11.15 -24.30
N GLY A 586 -7.87 11.61 -23.87
CA GLY A 586 -6.58 10.93 -24.10
C GLY A 586 -5.97 11.21 -25.48
N PHE A 587 -6.61 12.10 -26.26
CA PHE A 587 -6.09 12.63 -27.52
C PHE A 587 -5.76 14.13 -27.43
N THR A 588 -6.55 14.90 -26.70
CA THR A 588 -6.27 16.33 -26.41
C THR A 588 -5.82 16.52 -24.97
N HIS A 589 -6.57 16.02 -23.99
CA HIS A 589 -6.18 16.02 -22.58
C HIS A 589 -6.44 14.66 -21.93
N CYS A 590 -5.75 14.35 -20.85
CA CYS A 590 -6.11 13.30 -19.90
C CYS A 590 -5.97 13.84 -18.47
N LEU A 591 -6.56 13.16 -17.48
CA LEU A 591 -6.13 13.34 -16.10
C LEU A 591 -5.03 12.33 -15.83
N TRP A 592 -3.92 12.78 -15.26
CA TRP A 592 -2.73 11.99 -15.04
C TRP A 592 -2.43 11.89 -13.54
N TRP A 593 -2.05 10.70 -13.10
CA TRP A 593 -1.64 10.44 -11.72
C TRP A 593 -0.53 9.41 -11.69
N THR A 594 0.40 9.52 -10.75
CA THR A 594 1.48 8.55 -10.60
C THR A 594 1.96 8.42 -9.16
N ASP A 595 2.48 7.25 -8.82
CA ASP A 595 3.33 7.00 -7.65
C ASP A 595 4.70 6.43 -8.13
N PRO A 596 5.61 5.95 -7.28
CA PRO A 596 6.89 5.39 -7.72
C PRO A 596 6.80 4.13 -8.59
N HIS A 597 5.67 3.42 -8.58
CA HIS A 597 5.50 2.10 -9.18
C HIS A 597 4.47 2.07 -10.31
N ILE A 598 3.45 2.92 -10.23
CA ILE A 598 2.28 2.91 -11.12
C ILE A 598 2.09 4.29 -11.76
N GLU A 599 1.62 4.27 -13.00
CA GLU A 599 1.22 5.45 -13.74
C GLU A 599 -0.18 5.26 -14.33
N ILE A 600 -1.08 6.20 -14.05
CA ILE A 600 -2.50 6.09 -14.37
C ILE A 600 -2.94 7.27 -15.23
N ALA A 601 -3.47 6.97 -16.42
CA ALA A 601 -4.16 7.93 -17.26
C ALA A 601 -5.68 7.70 -17.17
N PHE A 602 -6.42 8.70 -16.68
CA PHE A 602 -7.88 8.71 -16.74
C PHE A 602 -8.34 9.46 -17.99
N THR A 603 -9.24 8.81 -18.73
CA THR A 603 -9.79 9.31 -19.98
C THR A 603 -11.31 9.15 -19.98
N THR A 604 -12.02 10.09 -20.57
CA THR A 604 -13.45 10.04 -20.87
C THR A 604 -13.62 9.73 -22.36
N PRO A 605 -14.01 8.50 -22.76
CA PRO A 605 -14.06 8.12 -24.17
C PRO A 605 -14.99 9.03 -24.99
N THR A 606 -14.55 9.39 -26.20
CA THR A 606 -15.33 10.22 -27.14
C THR A 606 -15.50 9.54 -28.50
N GLU A 607 -16.52 9.97 -29.24
CA GLU A 607 -16.80 9.52 -30.61
C GLU A 607 -15.66 9.85 -31.60
N ARG A 608 -14.77 10.80 -31.25
CA ARG A 608 -13.58 11.15 -32.05
C ARG A 608 -12.63 9.96 -32.15
N ILE A 609 -12.33 9.33 -31.02
CA ILE A 609 -11.41 8.19 -30.91
C ILE A 609 -11.98 6.97 -31.62
N ARG A 610 -13.29 6.71 -31.46
CA ARG A 610 -14.00 5.59 -32.12
C ARG A 610 -13.85 5.65 -33.64
N LYS A 611 -14.06 6.83 -34.24
CA LYS A 611 -13.92 7.05 -35.69
C LYS A 611 -12.47 6.98 -36.18
N GLN A 612 -11.52 7.41 -35.35
CA GLN A 612 -10.10 7.36 -35.71
C GLN A 612 -9.60 5.91 -35.81
N GLN A 613 -10.02 5.05 -34.87
CA GLN A 613 -9.75 3.60 -34.91
C GLN A 613 -10.40 2.93 -36.13
N GLU A 614 -11.66 3.25 -36.47
CA GLU A 614 -12.29 2.78 -37.72
C GLU A 614 -11.53 3.22 -38.98
N SER A 615 -10.98 4.44 -38.99
CA SER A 615 -10.23 4.97 -40.15
C SER A 615 -8.86 4.32 -40.32
N ALA A 616 -8.14 4.02 -39.24
CA ALA A 616 -6.88 3.30 -39.27
C ALA A 616 -7.03 1.87 -39.83
N THR A 617 -8.16 1.21 -39.53
CA THR A 617 -8.47 -0.13 -40.05
C THR A 617 -8.72 -0.11 -41.57
N LYS A 618 -9.39 0.92 -42.10
CA LYS A 618 -9.68 1.04 -43.55
C LYS A 618 -8.45 1.34 -44.41
N CYS A 619 -7.45 2.05 -43.88
CA CYS A 619 -6.22 2.34 -44.64
C CYS A 619 -5.39 1.09 -44.97
N ASN A 620 -5.60 -0.02 -44.26
CA ASN A 620 -4.86 -1.27 -44.47
C ASN A 620 -5.48 -2.22 -45.50
N GLU A 621 -6.67 -1.95 -46.03
CA GLU A 621 -7.33 -2.81 -47.02
C GLU A 621 -6.83 -2.58 -48.47
N LEU A 622 -6.13 -1.47 -48.76
CA LEU A 622 -5.68 -1.13 -50.12
C LEU A 622 -4.30 -1.72 -50.52
N THR A 623 -3.64 -2.50 -49.66
CA THR A 623 -2.27 -3.03 -49.90
C THR A 623 -2.19 -4.55 -49.83
N THR A 624 -3.03 -5.26 -50.60
CA THR A 624 -2.93 -6.72 -50.79
C THR A 624 -2.77 -7.12 -52.27
N CYS A 625 -1.53 -7.05 -52.77
CA CYS A 625 -1.16 -7.70 -54.03
C CYS A 625 -0.72 -9.16 -53.77
N GLY A 626 -1.68 -10.07 -53.88
CA GLY A 626 -1.50 -11.42 -54.44
C GLY A 626 -0.44 -12.37 -53.86
N THR A 627 -0.88 -13.27 -52.97
CA THR A 627 -0.36 -14.64 -52.93
C THR A 627 -1.47 -15.64 -52.58
N ASN A 628 -1.79 -16.53 -53.52
CA ASN A 628 -2.78 -17.59 -53.32
C ASN A 628 -2.23 -18.70 -52.42
N ILE A 629 -2.93 -19.01 -51.33
CA ILE A 629 -2.91 -20.36 -50.72
C ILE A 629 -4.36 -20.81 -50.52
N SER A 630 -4.67 -21.99 -51.04
CA SER A 630 -6.04 -22.53 -51.13
C SER A 630 -6.59 -22.99 -49.79
N VAL A 631 -7.79 -22.53 -49.44
CA VAL A 631 -8.61 -23.08 -48.35
C VAL A 631 -9.15 -24.45 -48.78
N ILE A 632 -8.89 -25.48 -47.98
CA ILE A 632 -9.65 -26.75 -48.03
C ILE A 632 -10.65 -26.70 -46.88
N SER A 633 -11.94 -26.78 -47.22
CA SER A 633 -13.07 -26.79 -46.29
C SER A 633 -13.44 -28.22 -45.88
N SER A 634 -13.73 -28.44 -44.60
CA SER A 634 -14.58 -29.54 -44.14
C SER A 634 -15.15 -29.26 -42.75
N ASP A 635 -16.39 -28.75 -42.76
CA ASP A 635 -17.55 -29.04 -41.89
C ASP A 635 -17.40 -29.23 -40.36
N GLU A 636 -18.20 -28.41 -39.67
CA GLU A 636 -18.99 -28.65 -38.45
C GLU A 636 -18.60 -29.80 -37.49
N HIS A 637 -18.39 -29.45 -36.22
CA HIS A 637 -19.18 -30.00 -35.09
C HIS A 637 -19.17 -29.01 -33.91
N SER A 638 -20.24 -29.04 -33.11
CA SER A 638 -20.51 -28.07 -32.04
C SER A 638 -19.76 -28.38 -30.73
N ASP A 639 -19.08 -27.39 -30.16
CA ASP A 639 -18.71 -27.37 -28.73
C ASP A 639 -18.61 -25.94 -28.18
N SER A 640 -19.10 -25.72 -26.95
CA SER A 640 -19.34 -24.39 -26.37
C SER A 640 -18.11 -23.67 -25.80
N ASP A 641 -16.90 -24.19 -26.02
CA ASP A 641 -15.63 -23.64 -25.49
C ASP A 641 -14.91 -22.69 -26.47
N HIS A 642 -15.43 -22.50 -27.69
CA HIS A 642 -14.73 -21.72 -28.72
C HIS A 642 -14.80 -20.20 -28.53
N ALA A 643 -15.79 -19.69 -27.78
CA ALA A 643 -15.97 -18.24 -27.55
C ALA A 643 -14.84 -17.62 -26.71
N ALA A 644 -14.33 -18.36 -25.71
CA ALA A 644 -13.25 -17.89 -24.83
C ALA A 644 -11.87 -17.86 -25.51
N ARG A 645 -11.70 -18.55 -26.66
CA ARG A 645 -10.43 -18.61 -27.40
C ARG A 645 -10.36 -17.70 -28.62
N MET A 646 -11.46 -17.06 -29.03
CA MET A 646 -11.44 -16.09 -30.14
C MET A 646 -11.05 -14.67 -29.72
N LEU A 647 -11.13 -14.31 -28.44
CA LEU A 647 -10.77 -12.97 -27.95
C LEU A 647 -9.25 -12.75 -27.72
N GLN A 648 -8.40 -13.67 -28.19
CA GLN A 648 -6.93 -13.58 -28.01
C GLN A 648 -6.10 -13.81 -29.28
N ARG A 649 -6.71 -13.94 -30.48
CA ARG A 649 -5.93 -14.35 -31.67
C ARG A 649 -6.00 -13.49 -32.94
N ASP A 650 -7.00 -12.62 -33.10
CA ASP A 650 -7.19 -11.87 -34.35
C ASP A 650 -6.94 -10.36 -34.20
N PHE A 651 -5.70 -9.95 -33.91
CA PHE A 651 -5.15 -8.63 -34.25
C PHE A 651 -3.63 -8.70 -34.54
N ALA A 652 -3.24 -9.65 -35.39
CA ALA A 652 -1.88 -9.74 -35.90
C ALA A 652 -1.70 -8.84 -37.14
N TYR A 653 -1.12 -7.66 -36.98
CA TYR A 653 -0.55 -6.92 -38.10
C TYR A 653 0.80 -7.54 -38.50
N PRO A 654 0.96 -8.02 -39.75
CA PRO A 654 2.22 -8.61 -40.18
C PRO A 654 3.19 -7.50 -40.64
N TYR A 655 4.01 -6.97 -39.74
CA TYR A 655 5.42 -6.54 -39.94
C TYR A 655 5.95 -5.95 -38.62
N TYR A 656 7.26 -6.10 -38.35
CA TYR A 656 7.99 -5.68 -37.13
C TYR A 656 7.69 -6.45 -35.82
N SER A 657 8.47 -7.51 -35.61
CA SER A 657 8.37 -8.46 -34.47
C SER A 657 8.74 -7.92 -33.08
N GLY A 658 9.03 -6.62 -32.92
CA GLY A 658 9.44 -6.03 -31.63
C GLY A 658 8.28 -5.50 -30.76
N TYR A 659 7.23 -4.93 -31.39
CA TYR A 659 6.20 -4.15 -30.69
C TYR A 659 5.22 -4.97 -29.83
N ASN A 660 5.16 -6.29 -30.00
CA ASN A 660 4.17 -7.14 -29.30
C ASN A 660 4.49 -7.38 -27.82
N SER A 661 5.73 -7.12 -27.36
CA SER A 661 6.11 -7.32 -25.95
C SER A 661 5.56 -6.20 -25.03
N LEU A 662 5.76 -4.94 -25.43
CA LEU A 662 5.41 -3.74 -24.65
C LEU A 662 3.89 -3.62 -24.39
N ARG A 663 3.04 -4.07 -25.31
CA ARG A 663 1.57 -4.00 -25.16
C ARG A 663 1.00 -4.95 -24.09
N SER A 664 1.79 -5.89 -23.57
CA SER A 664 1.32 -6.82 -22.52
C SER A 664 1.15 -6.17 -21.13
N PHE A 665 1.62 -4.93 -20.96
CA PHE A 665 1.64 -4.21 -19.68
C PHE A 665 0.50 -3.18 -19.50
N ASP A 666 -0.29 -2.86 -20.54
CA ASP A 666 -1.42 -1.91 -20.47
C ASP A 666 -2.65 -2.56 -19.80
N GLN A 667 -2.92 -2.22 -18.53
CA GLN A 667 -4.15 -2.62 -17.84
C GLN A 667 -5.26 -1.60 -18.05
N ARG A 668 -6.35 -2.01 -18.70
CA ARG A 668 -7.52 -1.17 -18.97
C ARG A 668 -8.64 -1.44 -17.98
N VAL A 669 -9.08 -0.40 -17.28
CA VAL A 669 -10.20 -0.44 -16.33
C VAL A 669 -11.32 0.47 -16.82
N TYR A 670 -12.56 -0.03 -16.78
CA TYR A 670 -13.75 0.74 -17.12
C TYR A 670 -14.50 1.13 -15.84
N VAL A 671 -14.82 2.41 -15.70
CA VAL A 671 -15.61 2.94 -14.58
C VAL A 671 -16.82 3.66 -15.17
N ILE A 672 -18.02 3.27 -14.72
CA ILE A 672 -19.27 3.85 -15.19
C ILE A 672 -19.89 4.64 -14.04
N PHE A 673 -19.91 5.96 -14.17
CA PHE A 673 -20.71 6.84 -13.33
C PHE A 673 -22.16 6.83 -13.84
N LEU A 674 -23.08 6.43 -12.98
CA LEU A 674 -24.51 6.35 -13.26
C LEU A 674 -25.24 7.37 -12.39
N GLU A 675 -26.04 8.25 -12.99
CA GLU A 675 -26.97 9.07 -12.20
C GLU A 675 -28.08 8.23 -11.55
N ARG A 676 -28.43 7.11 -12.19
CA ARG A 676 -29.41 6.15 -11.71
C ARG A 676 -28.87 4.72 -11.83
N ILE A 677 -28.83 3.99 -10.70
CA ILE A 677 -28.18 2.67 -10.60
C ILE A 677 -28.81 1.61 -11.51
N GLU A 678 -30.11 1.71 -11.77
CA GLU A 678 -30.87 0.82 -12.66
C GLU A 678 -30.38 0.84 -14.11
N ASP A 679 -29.72 1.93 -14.55
CA ASP A 679 -29.21 2.05 -15.93
C ASP A 679 -27.96 1.21 -16.19
N MET A 680 -27.33 0.65 -15.15
CA MET A 680 -26.28 -0.38 -15.25
C MET A 680 -26.71 -1.56 -16.13
N HIS A 681 -27.98 -1.96 -16.09
CA HIS A 681 -28.51 -3.07 -16.87
C HIS A 681 -28.68 -2.77 -18.37
N TYR A 682 -28.56 -1.50 -18.77
CA TYR A 682 -28.73 -1.05 -20.15
C TYR A 682 -27.46 -0.41 -20.73
N PHE A 683 -26.34 -0.43 -20.00
CA PHE A 683 -25.07 0.08 -20.48
C PHE A 683 -24.52 -0.79 -21.63
N PRO A 684 -24.22 -0.22 -22.82
CA PRO A 684 -23.91 -1.01 -24.01
C PRO A 684 -22.43 -1.44 -24.05
N CYS A 685 -22.04 -2.37 -23.17
CA CYS A 685 -20.67 -2.86 -23.03
C CYS A 685 -19.99 -3.32 -24.35
N GLY A 686 -20.77 -3.84 -25.30
CA GLY A 686 -20.26 -4.34 -26.58
C GLY A 686 -20.10 -3.26 -27.68
N SER A 687 -20.20 -1.98 -27.34
CA SER A 687 -20.19 -0.86 -28.30
C SER A 687 -19.04 0.15 -28.12
N PHE A 688 -18.05 -0.17 -27.28
CA PHE A 688 -16.98 0.74 -26.83
C PHE A 688 -15.57 0.10 -26.87
#